data_AF-A0A1C5SE98-F1
#
_entry.id   AF-A0A1C5SE98-F1
#
_cell.length_a   1.000
_cell.length_b   1.000
_cell.length_c   1.000
_cell.angle_alpha   90.00
_cell.angle_beta   90.00
_cell.angle_gamma   90.00
#
_symmetry.space_group_name_H-M   'P 1'
#
loop_
_entity.id
_entity.type
_entity.pdbx_description
1 polymer ?
#
loop_
_entity_poly.entity_id
_entity_poly.type
_entity_poly.pdbx_seq_one_letter_code
_entity_poly.pdbx_strand_id
1 'polypeptide(L)'
;MRKILICLMSLILWVTSCSFCFGLENSNEKSISSPKIVAVLYDDSSSMHIKNNPSWAYANYAMQTFTGLLNRNDTLLLTYMSSSDSVLKSNADGVLSLFSSDRQDTVDKIRGKTESGDVTPFDGIDTVGNALASTATNDPNTQYWMVILTDGAFEKKPGDTNTETSSAEIQEKLAEYQKKKMPNGSNMKIIYMAIGDKAVLPTETQNLIVKHSSTVDIVNTLSEIADQVSGRYRLQDSDFKIKEGNKIEISSSVPLLNIRVLTQNTDAQVKSVSIKDGENLENSTVHIASPDNVSGRTKGQTLYGNISTITSKGNYIEDGKYEITFDNTIKKEDVVILYEAALETKMTITRNGKTITNPKVLREGDLLDISCKVVKMGTNKSIDLKKLPEGMYQGFSLNIDESGQNVVNTEEFTYKNYKVTKNDTTITATANLQGFAPLTKSVQFAPKSPVVYDIKAQDGDLQLSLGKIRNCKESCNFIVTGDGQPLSKSEIETLIDDDSIRITHGGEETGIAYDYSIGKNGVIKVTPTTSWLNHAVLGTFTIPRGQYDVKVSLNKKLSAEDHFQVNFYSSREILWRIILLILFLIALRLTVFTKHFPSGKLERYEYRIDSSGKPNIPTRVKGPIKIGYFTDFFGPLYRTGPRKKTFDKDRKIVLTAKGQRRFDLDVKTEFNTGAETITPDTAHKLLERYMRLKAMKAAPGLLSKKDPTVVKMKKDKETFVDQSIGTTKLVENYKFK
;
A
#
# COMPACT_ATOMS: atom_id res chain seq x y z
N MET A 1 -41.34 25.55 26.88
CA MET A 1 -41.01 24.55 25.83
C MET A 1 -41.11 25.10 24.40
N ARG A 2 -42.23 25.68 23.97
CA ARG A 2 -42.41 26.19 22.58
C ARG A 2 -41.35 27.21 22.12
N LYS A 3 -40.91 28.12 23.01
CA LYS A 3 -39.85 29.11 22.72
C LYS A 3 -38.44 28.49 22.60
N ILE A 4 -38.15 27.43 23.37
CA ILE A 4 -36.87 26.71 23.32
C ILE A 4 -36.79 25.90 22.02
N LEU A 5 -37.91 25.29 21.60
CA LEU A 5 -37.97 24.52 20.35
C LEU A 5 -37.79 25.41 19.11
N ILE A 6 -38.35 26.62 19.13
CA ILE A 6 -38.19 27.61 18.05
C ILE A 6 -36.73 28.09 17.99
N CYS A 7 -36.08 28.37 19.12
CA CYS A 7 -34.66 28.70 19.16
C CYS A 7 -33.75 27.55 18.70
N LEU A 8 -34.10 26.29 19.00
CA LEU A 8 -33.33 25.15 18.55
C LEU A 8 -33.49 24.93 17.03
N MET A 9 -34.70 25.11 16.48
CA MET A 9 -34.92 25.01 15.04
C MET A 9 -34.27 26.15 14.27
N SER A 10 -34.26 27.38 14.79
CA SER A 10 -33.56 28.48 14.12
C SER A 10 -32.04 28.33 14.22
N LEU A 11 -31.50 27.76 15.31
CA LEU A 11 -30.08 27.42 15.42
C LEU A 11 -29.69 26.29 14.45
N ILE A 12 -30.52 25.25 14.31
CA ILE A 12 -30.30 24.17 13.34
C ILE A 12 -30.38 24.70 11.91
N LEU A 13 -31.35 25.57 11.59
CA LEU A 13 -31.42 26.21 10.27
C LEU A 13 -30.17 27.06 9.99
N TRP A 14 -29.69 27.82 10.97
CA TRP A 14 -28.47 28.64 10.87
C TRP A 14 -27.22 27.78 10.65
N VAL A 15 -27.08 26.69 11.41
CA VAL A 15 -25.96 25.74 11.27
C VAL A 15 -26.02 25.02 9.92
N THR A 16 -27.20 24.71 9.39
CA THR A 16 -27.36 24.12 8.05
C THR A 16 -27.12 25.11 6.90
N SER A 17 -27.43 26.41 7.08
CA SER A 17 -27.12 27.43 6.06
C SER A 17 -25.65 27.86 6.06
N CYS A 18 -24.92 27.73 7.17
CA CYS A 18 -23.46 27.90 7.18
C CYS A 18 -22.70 26.73 6.54
N SER A 19 -23.33 25.57 6.36
CA SER A 19 -22.74 24.43 5.62
C SER A 19 -23.00 24.46 4.12
N PHE A 20 -23.66 25.49 3.58
CA PHE A 20 -23.90 25.65 2.13
C PHE A 20 -23.07 26.78 1.48
N CYS A 21 -22.15 27.39 2.25
CA CYS A 21 -21.08 28.26 1.74
C CYS A 21 -19.73 27.52 1.71
N PHE A 22 -19.73 26.22 1.47
CA PHE A 22 -18.55 25.60 0.87
C PHE A 22 -18.52 26.10 -0.57
N GLY A 23 -17.52 26.93 -0.86
CA GLY A 23 -17.20 27.28 -2.23
C GLY A 23 -17.22 26.01 -3.07
N LEU A 24 -17.82 26.12 -4.25
CA LEU A 24 -17.54 25.19 -5.33
C LEU A 24 -16.02 25.10 -5.44
N GLU A 25 -15.43 24.04 -4.88
CA GLU A 25 -14.10 23.60 -5.28
C GLU A 25 -14.25 23.25 -6.76
N ASN A 26 -13.89 24.23 -7.61
CA ASN A 26 -13.59 23.97 -9.01
C ASN A 26 -12.68 22.75 -9.03
N SER A 27 -13.12 21.68 -9.71
CA SER A 27 -12.44 20.38 -9.82
C SER A 27 -10.93 20.57 -9.64
N ASN A 28 -10.47 20.23 -8.44
CA ASN A 28 -9.06 20.29 -8.12
C ASN A 28 -8.41 19.27 -9.05
N GLU A 29 -7.80 19.75 -10.13
CA GLU A 29 -6.78 19.02 -10.86
C GLU A 29 -5.69 18.74 -9.82
N LYS A 30 -5.82 17.61 -9.13
CA LYS A 30 -4.97 17.20 -8.03
C LYS A 30 -3.69 16.68 -8.65
N SER A 31 -2.91 17.59 -9.23
CA SER A 31 -1.65 17.21 -9.87
C SER A 31 -0.66 16.87 -8.77
N ILE A 32 -0.29 15.59 -8.73
CA ILE A 32 0.82 15.09 -7.91
C ILE A 32 2.15 15.35 -8.65
N SER A 33 2.13 16.05 -9.81
CA SER A 33 3.32 16.55 -10.49
C SER A 33 4.06 17.55 -9.62
N SER A 34 5.40 17.49 -9.59
CA SER A 34 6.20 18.59 -9.04
C SER A 34 5.82 19.92 -9.70
N PRO A 35 5.50 20.97 -8.92
CA PRO A 35 5.15 22.27 -9.49
C PRO A 35 6.36 22.89 -10.17
N LYS A 36 6.10 23.73 -11.17
CA LYS A 36 7.14 24.45 -11.91
C LYS A 36 6.96 25.94 -11.72
N ILE A 37 8.07 26.64 -11.55
CA ILE A 37 8.14 28.09 -11.64
C ILE A 37 8.92 28.39 -12.91
N VAL A 38 8.23 28.97 -13.89
CA VAL A 38 8.80 29.34 -15.18
C VAL A 38 8.84 30.86 -15.26
N ALA A 39 10.03 31.41 -15.49
CA ALA A 39 10.22 32.82 -15.74
C ALA A 39 10.62 33.04 -17.20
N VAL A 40 9.81 33.80 -17.94
CA VAL A 40 9.96 34.05 -19.36
C VAL A 40 10.38 35.50 -19.57
N LEU A 41 11.51 35.71 -20.24
CA LEU A 41 11.90 36.99 -20.81
C LEU A 41 11.48 36.99 -22.28
N TYR A 42 10.49 37.83 -22.60
CA TYR A 42 9.83 37.88 -23.90
C TYR A 42 10.25 39.15 -24.64
N ASP A 43 10.88 38.99 -25.80
CA ASP A 43 11.23 40.08 -26.69
C ASP A 43 10.00 40.56 -27.50
N ASP A 44 9.52 41.75 -27.14
CA ASP A 44 8.49 42.52 -27.81
C ASP A 44 9.04 43.82 -28.42
N SER A 45 10.34 43.85 -28.74
CA SER A 45 10.99 45.03 -29.28
C SER A 45 10.59 45.33 -30.74
N SER A 46 10.94 46.52 -31.22
CA SER A 46 10.55 47.01 -32.54
C SER A 46 11.09 46.17 -33.70
N SER A 47 12.21 45.46 -33.53
CA SER A 47 12.74 44.50 -34.51
C SER A 47 11.78 43.34 -34.78
N MET A 48 11.00 42.95 -33.78
CA MET A 48 9.99 41.90 -33.89
C MET A 48 8.74 42.35 -34.68
N HIS A 49 8.52 43.67 -34.81
CA HIS A 49 7.36 44.28 -35.45
C HIS A 49 7.63 44.82 -36.87
N ILE A 50 8.73 44.40 -37.51
CA ILE A 50 9.10 44.86 -38.85
C ILE A 50 8.02 44.46 -39.89
N LYS A 51 7.71 45.39 -40.80
CA LYS A 51 6.77 45.18 -41.91
C LYS A 51 7.14 43.93 -42.74
N ASN A 52 6.15 43.07 -43.02
CA ASN A 52 6.32 41.77 -43.69
C ASN A 52 7.08 40.70 -42.89
N ASN A 53 7.38 40.93 -41.61
CA ASN A 53 7.92 39.93 -40.70
C ASN A 53 6.89 39.61 -39.59
N PRO A 54 6.24 38.45 -39.61
CA PRO A 54 5.28 38.05 -38.58
C PRO A 54 5.94 37.48 -37.30
N SER A 55 7.26 37.63 -37.10
CA SER A 55 8.00 37.10 -35.93
C SER A 55 7.30 37.38 -34.60
N TRP A 56 6.94 38.64 -34.32
CA TRP A 56 6.21 38.98 -33.09
C TRP A 56 4.90 38.20 -32.95
N ALA A 57 4.11 38.09 -34.03
CA ALA A 57 2.81 37.45 -33.98
C ALA A 57 2.91 35.93 -33.76
N TYR A 58 3.97 35.32 -34.29
CA TYR A 58 4.26 33.90 -34.08
C TYR A 58 4.85 33.64 -32.70
N ALA A 59 5.74 34.50 -32.21
CA ALA A 59 6.22 34.46 -30.83
C ALA A 59 5.07 34.63 -29.83
N ASN A 60 4.12 35.52 -30.13
CA ASN A 60 2.92 35.72 -29.32
C ASN A 60 2.02 34.47 -29.31
N TYR A 61 1.70 33.91 -30.48
CA TYR A 61 0.94 32.65 -30.60
C TYR A 61 1.60 31.50 -29.83
N ALA A 62 2.92 31.44 -29.89
CA ALA A 62 3.67 30.43 -29.20
C ALA A 62 3.74 30.67 -27.68
N MET A 63 3.80 31.93 -27.22
CA MET A 63 3.65 32.26 -25.79
C MET A 63 2.26 31.90 -25.27
N GLN A 64 1.20 32.08 -26.08
CA GLN A 64 -0.14 31.58 -25.78
C GLN A 64 -0.14 30.04 -25.68
N THR A 65 0.52 29.36 -26.61
CA THR A 65 0.63 27.90 -26.64
C THR A 65 1.33 27.37 -25.39
N PHE A 66 2.50 27.94 -25.08
CA PHE A 66 3.27 27.66 -23.88
C PHE A 66 2.44 27.86 -22.61
N THR A 67 1.76 29.02 -22.51
CA THR A 67 0.86 29.34 -21.40
C THR A 67 -0.27 28.31 -21.29
N GLY A 68 -0.89 27.90 -22.39
CA GLY A 68 -1.97 26.89 -22.37
C GLY A 68 -1.51 25.48 -21.96
N LEU A 69 -0.22 25.15 -22.17
CA LEU A 69 0.35 23.84 -21.84
C LEU A 69 0.84 23.71 -20.39
N LEU A 70 1.05 24.81 -19.68
CA LEU A 70 1.42 24.78 -18.25
C LEU A 70 0.30 24.21 -17.39
N ASN A 71 0.66 23.53 -16.30
CA ASN A 71 -0.31 23.01 -15.35
C ASN A 71 -0.99 24.14 -14.56
N ARG A 72 -2.16 23.84 -13.99
CA ARG A 72 -2.91 24.79 -13.17
C ARG A 72 -2.12 25.27 -11.95
N ASN A 73 -1.28 24.40 -11.38
CA ASN A 73 -0.47 24.67 -10.19
C ASN A 73 0.94 25.21 -10.51
N ASP A 74 1.28 25.35 -11.79
CA ASP A 74 2.54 25.98 -12.18
C ASP A 74 2.47 27.50 -11.94
N THR A 75 3.61 28.14 -11.78
CA THR A 75 3.73 29.60 -11.69
C THR A 75 4.42 30.12 -12.94
N LEU A 76 3.79 31.07 -13.62
CA LEU A 76 4.37 31.79 -14.74
C LEU A 76 4.77 33.19 -14.30
N LEU A 77 6.04 33.53 -14.49
CA LEU A 77 6.57 34.89 -14.39
C LEU A 77 6.88 35.37 -15.80
N LEU A 78 6.37 36.52 -16.21
CA LEU A 78 6.56 37.08 -17.54
C LEU A 78 7.14 38.48 -17.45
N THR A 79 8.25 38.71 -18.12
CA THR A 79 8.88 40.01 -18.30
C THR A 79 8.96 40.31 -19.78
N TYR A 80 8.33 41.41 -20.19
CA TYR A 80 8.47 41.96 -21.53
C TYR A 80 9.74 42.82 -21.60
N MET A 81 10.48 42.78 -22.71
CA MET A 81 11.68 43.62 -22.89
C MET A 81 11.34 45.11 -22.91
N SER A 82 10.16 45.47 -23.43
CA SER A 82 9.61 46.83 -23.36
C SER A 82 9.42 47.36 -21.93
N SER A 83 9.29 46.47 -20.95
CA SER A 83 9.11 46.78 -19.52
C SER A 83 10.02 45.91 -18.66
N SER A 84 11.30 45.85 -19.03
CA SER A 84 12.30 44.91 -18.51
C SER A 84 12.62 45.03 -17.02
N ASP A 85 12.16 46.09 -16.36
CA ASP A 85 12.26 46.33 -14.92
C ASP A 85 11.07 45.77 -14.12
N SER A 86 10.06 45.24 -14.81
CA SER A 86 8.84 44.71 -14.20
C SER A 86 8.66 43.21 -14.46
N VAL A 87 8.01 42.53 -13.52
CA VAL A 87 7.69 41.10 -13.61
C VAL A 87 6.20 40.92 -13.37
N LEU A 88 5.51 40.37 -14.34
CA LEU A 88 4.13 39.95 -14.21
C LEU A 88 4.09 38.53 -13.66
N LYS A 89 3.37 38.32 -12.57
CA LYS A 89 3.27 37.01 -11.90
C LYS A 89 1.89 36.41 -12.06
N SER A 90 1.82 35.12 -12.37
CA SER A 90 0.58 34.36 -12.43
C SER A 90 -0.16 34.40 -11.10
N ASN A 91 -1.48 34.60 -11.17
CA ASN A 91 -2.37 34.74 -10.02
C ASN A 91 -2.04 35.95 -9.11
N ALA A 92 -1.31 36.93 -9.65
CA ALA A 92 -1.16 38.27 -9.07
C ALA A 92 -1.83 39.30 -10.00
N ASP A 93 -1.91 40.56 -9.60
CA ASP A 93 -2.56 41.61 -10.40
C ASP A 93 -2.00 41.69 -11.84
N GLY A 94 -2.85 42.09 -12.79
CA GLY A 94 -2.47 42.34 -14.19
C GLY A 94 -2.78 41.20 -15.16
N VAL A 95 -1.93 41.03 -16.17
CA VAL A 95 -2.16 40.18 -17.37
C VAL A 95 -2.34 38.69 -17.02
N LEU A 96 -1.63 38.21 -15.99
CA LEU A 96 -1.63 36.79 -15.60
C LEU A 96 -2.52 36.47 -14.39
N SER A 97 -3.40 37.40 -14.00
CA SER A 97 -4.20 37.32 -12.76
C SER A 97 -5.12 36.11 -12.66
N LEU A 98 -5.65 35.64 -13.79
CA LEU A 98 -6.56 34.50 -13.82
C LEU A 98 -5.90 33.21 -14.29
N PHE A 99 -4.56 33.14 -14.32
CA PHE A 99 -3.82 31.98 -14.85
C PHE A 99 -4.35 30.62 -14.39
N SER A 100 -4.71 30.46 -13.12
CA SER A 100 -5.20 29.17 -12.58
C SER A 100 -6.71 29.02 -12.60
N SER A 101 -7.48 30.11 -12.69
CA SER A 101 -8.95 30.10 -12.60
C SER A 101 -9.63 30.22 -13.96
N ASP A 102 -9.03 30.96 -14.88
CA ASP A 102 -9.48 31.19 -16.25
C ASP A 102 -8.24 31.33 -17.17
N ARG A 103 -7.79 30.19 -17.69
CA ARG A 103 -6.62 30.14 -18.59
C ARG A 103 -6.91 30.85 -19.92
N GLN A 104 -8.18 30.90 -20.37
CA GLN A 104 -8.56 31.54 -21.62
C GLN A 104 -8.35 33.06 -21.51
N ASP A 105 -8.81 33.69 -20.43
CA ASP A 105 -8.60 35.13 -20.20
C ASP A 105 -7.10 35.50 -20.21
N THR A 106 -6.26 34.67 -19.58
CA THR A 106 -4.81 34.91 -19.59
C THR A 106 -4.24 34.84 -21.02
N VAL A 107 -4.65 33.84 -21.80
CA VAL A 107 -4.24 33.67 -23.19
C VAL A 107 -4.72 34.84 -24.06
N ASP A 108 -5.96 35.29 -23.88
CA ASP A 108 -6.53 36.41 -24.62
C ASP A 108 -5.84 37.74 -24.28
N LYS A 109 -5.48 37.95 -23.00
CA LYS A 109 -4.69 39.12 -22.59
C LYS A 109 -3.28 39.11 -23.17
N ILE A 110 -2.60 37.96 -23.23
CA ILE A 110 -1.31 37.82 -23.93
C ILE A 110 -1.48 38.11 -25.42
N ARG A 111 -2.53 37.57 -26.06
CA ARG A 111 -2.87 37.85 -27.46
C ARG A 111 -3.07 39.33 -27.74
N GLY A 112 -3.71 40.04 -26.80
CA GLY A 112 -3.98 41.47 -26.89
C GLY A 112 -2.77 42.39 -26.69
N LYS A 113 -1.60 41.88 -26.31
CA LYS A 113 -0.38 42.69 -26.13
C LYS A 113 0.34 42.95 -27.44
N THR A 114 -0.15 43.95 -28.18
CA THR A 114 0.32 44.32 -29.52
C THR A 114 1.28 45.51 -29.59
N GLU A 115 1.55 46.16 -28.46
CA GLU A 115 2.47 47.30 -28.37
C GLU A 115 3.92 46.81 -28.51
N SER A 116 4.75 47.58 -29.22
CA SER A 116 6.17 47.28 -29.39
C SER A 116 7.02 48.15 -28.45
N GLY A 117 8.05 47.56 -27.85
CA GLY A 117 9.12 48.30 -27.17
C GLY A 117 10.18 48.81 -28.14
N ASP A 118 10.93 49.84 -27.77
CA ASP A 118 11.97 50.39 -28.65
C ASP A 118 13.31 49.63 -28.59
N VAL A 119 13.54 48.80 -27.56
CA VAL A 119 14.88 48.34 -27.14
C VAL A 119 14.89 46.88 -26.66
N THR A 120 16.06 46.22 -26.70
CA THR A 120 16.32 44.86 -26.17
C THR A 120 17.32 44.87 -25.00
N PRO A 121 16.91 45.28 -23.79
CA PRO A 121 17.85 45.56 -22.70
C PRO A 121 18.46 44.31 -22.08
N PHE A 122 19.80 44.28 -21.95
CA PHE A 122 20.52 43.15 -21.36
C PHE A 122 20.14 42.86 -19.90
N ASP A 123 19.80 43.90 -19.13
CA ASP A 123 19.40 43.81 -17.72
C ASP A 123 18.09 43.05 -17.50
N GLY A 124 17.30 42.79 -18.57
CA GLY A 124 16.12 41.94 -18.49
C GLY A 124 16.44 40.51 -18.02
N ILE A 125 17.66 40.01 -18.30
CA ILE A 125 18.15 38.72 -17.79
C ILE A 125 18.29 38.77 -16.25
N ASP A 126 18.71 39.90 -15.70
CA ASP A 126 18.82 40.07 -14.25
C ASP A 126 17.44 40.16 -13.58
N THR A 127 16.50 40.87 -14.19
CA THR A 127 15.11 40.93 -13.70
C THR A 127 14.51 39.54 -13.60
N VAL A 128 14.55 38.75 -14.68
CA VAL A 128 13.94 37.42 -14.72
C VAL A 128 14.67 36.43 -13.80
N GLY A 129 16.01 36.47 -13.75
CA GLY A 129 16.81 35.61 -12.88
C GLY A 129 16.64 35.89 -11.40
N ASN A 130 16.51 37.16 -11.02
CA ASN A 130 16.25 37.56 -9.63
C ASN A 130 14.80 37.28 -9.22
N ALA A 131 13.83 37.44 -10.12
CA ALA A 131 12.45 37.06 -9.87
C ALA A 131 12.32 35.55 -9.61
N LEU A 132 13.01 34.74 -10.40
CA LEU A 132 13.05 33.29 -10.22
C LEU A 132 13.69 32.91 -8.87
N ALA A 133 14.85 33.51 -8.54
CA ALA A 133 15.57 33.23 -7.30
C ALA A 133 14.86 33.72 -6.03
N SER A 134 13.95 34.70 -6.14
CA SER A 134 13.15 35.22 -5.02
C SER A 134 11.80 34.53 -4.85
N THR A 135 11.35 33.74 -5.83
CA THR A 135 10.07 33.03 -5.75
C THR A 135 10.22 31.74 -4.96
N ALA A 136 9.86 31.77 -3.67
CA ALA A 136 9.87 30.60 -2.81
C ALA A 136 8.63 29.71 -3.01
N THR A 137 8.77 28.44 -2.63
CA THR A 137 7.76 27.37 -2.74
C THR A 137 7.85 26.46 -1.52
N ASN A 138 6.72 25.85 -1.16
CA ASN A 138 6.65 24.89 -0.06
C ASN A 138 7.01 23.46 -0.51
N ASP A 139 7.05 23.18 -1.82
CA ASP A 139 7.40 21.86 -2.34
C ASP A 139 8.91 21.78 -2.63
N PRO A 140 9.67 20.95 -1.91
CA PRO A 140 11.11 20.81 -2.14
C PRO A 140 11.46 20.32 -3.55
N ASN A 141 10.54 19.67 -4.26
CA ASN A 141 10.76 19.14 -5.61
C ASN A 141 10.39 20.13 -6.73
N THR A 142 10.04 21.37 -6.39
CA THR A 142 9.71 22.42 -7.37
C THR A 142 10.85 22.63 -8.36
N GLN A 143 10.53 22.77 -9.64
CA GLN A 143 11.50 23.04 -10.69
C GLN A 143 11.50 24.51 -11.09
N TYR A 144 12.68 25.03 -11.38
CA TYR A 144 12.89 26.42 -11.76
C TYR A 144 13.42 26.50 -13.18
N TRP A 145 12.68 27.18 -14.05
CA TRP A 145 12.98 27.32 -15.47
C TRP A 145 13.07 28.80 -15.85
N MET A 146 14.13 29.18 -16.53
CA MET A 146 14.28 30.46 -17.19
C MET A 146 14.17 30.23 -18.70
N VAL A 147 13.30 30.98 -19.38
CA VAL A 147 13.13 30.91 -20.82
C VAL A 147 13.36 32.31 -21.39
N ILE A 148 14.33 32.45 -22.28
CA ILE A 148 14.67 33.72 -22.94
C ILE A 148 14.31 33.58 -24.40
N LEU A 149 13.45 34.46 -24.91
CA LEU A 149 13.05 34.54 -26.32
C LEU A 149 13.54 35.88 -26.87
N THR A 150 14.34 35.88 -27.93
CA THR A 150 14.82 37.13 -28.56
C THR A 150 15.12 36.95 -30.05
N ASP A 151 14.92 38.00 -30.86
CA ASP A 151 15.28 38.02 -32.28
C ASP A 151 16.56 38.80 -32.62
N GLY A 152 17.16 39.45 -31.62
CA GLY A 152 18.24 40.40 -31.81
C GLY A 152 19.34 40.29 -30.76
N ALA A 153 20.37 41.12 -30.93
CA ALA A 153 21.38 41.30 -29.91
C ALA A 153 20.80 42.10 -28.73
N PHE A 154 21.27 41.80 -27.52
CA PHE A 154 20.96 42.61 -26.36
C PHE A 154 21.75 43.93 -26.41
N GLU A 155 21.12 45.02 -25.98
CA GLU A 155 21.74 46.32 -25.79
C GLU A 155 22.25 46.45 -24.34
N LYS A 156 23.52 46.83 -24.16
CA LYS A 156 24.11 47.09 -22.83
C LYS A 156 23.53 48.33 -22.17
N LYS A 157 23.05 49.28 -22.97
CA LYS A 157 22.31 50.46 -22.52
C LYS A 157 21.03 50.55 -23.33
N PRO A 158 19.85 50.61 -22.69
CA PRO A 158 18.59 50.76 -23.40
C PRO A 158 18.63 51.97 -24.35
N GLY A 159 18.47 51.74 -25.65
CA GLY A 159 18.40 52.77 -26.69
C GLY A 159 19.73 53.08 -27.37
N ASP A 160 20.82 52.39 -27.03
CA ASP A 160 22.14 52.54 -27.66
C ASP A 160 22.52 51.29 -28.45
N THR A 161 22.06 51.26 -29.71
CA THR A 161 22.28 50.15 -30.67
C THR A 161 23.75 49.93 -31.03
N ASN A 162 24.68 50.78 -30.60
CA ASN A 162 26.13 50.57 -30.80
C ASN A 162 26.77 49.77 -29.65
N THR A 163 25.98 49.39 -28.64
CA THR A 163 26.44 48.65 -27.47
C THR A 163 25.84 47.25 -27.43
N GLU A 164 26.04 46.48 -28.50
CA GLU A 164 25.62 45.08 -28.53
C GLU A 164 26.41 44.25 -27.51
N THR A 165 25.69 43.42 -26.77
CA THR A 165 26.28 42.47 -25.83
C THR A 165 26.84 41.27 -26.58
N SER A 166 28.11 40.94 -26.30
CA SER A 166 28.78 39.81 -26.94
C SER A 166 28.26 38.46 -26.44
N SER A 167 28.43 37.40 -27.25
CA SER A 167 28.09 36.03 -26.84
C SER A 167 28.81 35.62 -25.53
N ALA A 168 30.04 36.09 -25.31
CA ALA A 168 30.80 35.82 -24.09
C ALA A 168 30.16 36.46 -22.84
N GLU A 169 29.66 37.70 -22.95
CA GLU A 169 28.98 38.40 -21.85
C GLU A 169 27.63 37.75 -21.53
N ILE A 170 26.86 37.36 -22.55
CA ILE A 170 25.62 36.58 -22.37
C ILE A 170 25.97 35.25 -21.69
N GLN A 171 26.99 34.53 -22.17
CA GLN A 171 27.42 33.25 -21.61
C GLN A 171 27.82 33.37 -20.13
N GLU A 172 28.59 34.40 -19.78
CA GLU A 172 29.02 34.65 -18.41
C GLU A 172 27.82 34.91 -17.49
N LYS A 173 26.90 35.77 -17.93
CA LYS A 173 25.67 36.09 -17.19
C LYS A 173 24.80 34.84 -16.99
N LEU A 174 24.58 34.04 -18.02
CA LEU A 174 23.81 32.80 -17.90
C LEU A 174 24.52 31.79 -16.98
N ALA A 175 25.85 31.69 -17.06
CA ALA A 175 26.63 30.80 -16.19
C ALA A 175 26.59 31.21 -14.71
N GLU A 176 26.47 32.50 -14.41
CA GLU A 176 26.21 33.00 -13.05
C GLU A 176 24.89 32.44 -12.51
N TYR A 177 23.81 32.57 -13.27
CA TYR A 177 22.49 32.09 -12.88
C TYR A 177 22.40 30.56 -12.80
N GLN A 178 23.12 29.82 -13.65
CA GLN A 178 23.21 28.36 -13.55
C GLN A 178 23.85 27.88 -12.23
N LYS A 179 24.77 28.66 -11.66
CA LYS A 179 25.44 28.35 -10.38
C LYS A 179 24.61 28.80 -9.17
N LYS A 180 23.71 29.76 -9.35
CA LYS A 180 22.84 30.29 -8.30
C LYS A 180 21.86 29.22 -7.83
N LYS A 181 21.83 28.97 -6.51
CA LYS A 181 20.88 28.05 -5.89
C LYS A 181 19.51 28.70 -5.73
N MET A 182 18.47 27.95 -6.08
CA MET A 182 17.08 28.35 -5.90
C MET A 182 16.65 28.18 -4.43
N PRO A 183 15.51 28.73 -4.00
CA PRO A 183 15.06 28.65 -2.60
C PRO A 183 14.97 27.22 -2.02
N ASN A 184 14.74 26.20 -2.85
CA ASN A 184 14.74 24.79 -2.45
C ASN A 184 16.13 24.10 -2.58
N GLY A 185 17.19 24.84 -2.89
CA GLY A 185 18.54 24.32 -3.08
C GLY A 185 18.82 23.69 -4.45
N SER A 186 17.84 23.63 -5.35
CA SER A 186 18.05 23.13 -6.71
C SER A 186 18.81 24.13 -7.59
N ASN A 187 19.33 23.67 -8.73
CA ASN A 187 19.78 24.54 -9.80
C ASN A 187 18.58 24.92 -10.69
N MET A 188 18.64 26.07 -11.35
CA MET A 188 17.69 26.41 -12.42
C MET A 188 18.11 25.80 -13.75
N LYS A 189 17.15 25.61 -14.66
CA LYS A 189 17.38 25.27 -16.06
C LYS A 189 17.09 26.48 -16.93
N ILE A 190 17.92 26.70 -17.94
CA ILE A 190 17.80 27.85 -18.85
C ILE A 190 17.55 27.34 -20.27
N ILE A 191 16.57 27.93 -20.94
CA ILE A 191 16.34 27.76 -22.37
C ILE A 191 16.52 29.13 -23.02
N TYR A 192 17.44 29.22 -23.97
CA TYR A 192 17.69 30.41 -24.75
C TYR A 192 17.23 30.16 -26.19
N MET A 193 16.22 30.89 -26.64
CA MET A 193 15.70 30.78 -27.99
C MET A 193 16.01 32.04 -28.78
N ALA A 194 16.86 31.86 -29.78
CA ALA A 194 17.18 32.85 -30.79
C ALA A 194 16.22 32.71 -31.98
N ILE A 195 15.65 33.82 -32.40
CA ILE A 195 14.73 33.92 -33.53
C ILE A 195 15.42 34.67 -34.67
N GLY A 196 15.49 34.06 -35.85
CA GLY A 196 16.17 34.65 -37.01
C GLY A 196 17.70 34.75 -36.83
N ASP A 197 18.35 35.50 -37.71
CA ASP A 197 19.81 35.44 -37.87
C ASP A 197 20.57 36.52 -37.09
N LYS A 198 19.86 37.46 -36.45
CA LYS A 198 20.46 38.60 -35.73
C LYS A 198 20.71 38.34 -34.25
N ALA A 199 20.07 37.32 -33.68
CA ALA A 199 20.23 36.97 -32.29
C ALA A 199 21.64 36.40 -32.00
N VAL A 200 22.26 36.87 -30.93
CA VAL A 200 23.56 36.39 -30.48
C VAL A 200 23.38 35.06 -29.75
N LEU A 201 24.08 34.02 -30.20
CA LEU A 201 23.96 32.67 -29.66
C LEU A 201 25.01 32.42 -28.55
N PRO A 202 24.60 32.07 -27.31
CA PRO A 202 25.51 31.51 -26.32
C PRO A 202 25.86 30.05 -26.67
N THR A 203 26.82 29.47 -25.96
CA THR A 203 27.20 28.06 -26.09
C THR A 203 26.31 27.19 -25.21
N GLU A 204 25.80 26.09 -25.76
CA GLU A 204 25.00 25.12 -25.02
C GLU A 204 25.82 24.46 -23.89
N THR A 205 25.19 24.23 -22.73
CA THR A 205 25.79 23.52 -21.59
C THR A 205 24.75 22.63 -20.92
N GLN A 206 25.12 21.83 -19.92
CA GLN A 206 24.21 20.87 -19.27
C GLN A 206 22.88 21.48 -18.76
N ASN A 207 22.89 22.74 -18.29
CA ASN A 207 21.70 23.43 -17.78
C ASN A 207 21.28 24.64 -18.64
N LEU A 208 21.86 24.83 -19.83
CA LEU A 208 21.52 25.89 -20.78
C LEU A 208 21.31 25.24 -22.13
N ILE A 209 20.08 25.22 -22.59
CA ILE A 209 19.71 24.71 -23.91
C ILE A 209 19.56 25.89 -24.84
N VAL A 210 20.21 25.81 -26.00
CA VAL A 210 20.17 26.89 -27.00
C VAL A 210 19.38 26.38 -28.21
N LYS A 211 18.31 27.08 -28.54
CA LYS A 211 17.45 26.80 -29.68
C LYS A 211 17.57 27.95 -30.67
N HIS A 212 17.80 27.62 -31.93
CA HIS A 212 17.74 28.57 -33.04
C HIS A 212 16.53 28.25 -33.89
N SER A 213 15.77 29.28 -34.25
CA SER A 213 14.55 29.13 -35.03
C SER A 213 14.48 30.18 -36.12
N SER A 214 14.12 29.78 -37.33
CA SER A 214 13.74 30.73 -38.37
C SER A 214 12.40 31.38 -38.00
N THR A 215 12.07 32.54 -38.57
CA THR A 215 10.74 33.14 -38.37
C THR A 215 9.60 32.17 -38.69
N VAL A 216 9.76 31.29 -39.68
CA VAL A 216 8.70 30.34 -40.08
C VAL A 216 8.57 29.18 -39.09
N ASP A 217 9.66 28.81 -38.41
CA ASP A 217 9.72 27.66 -37.51
C ASP A 217 9.50 28.00 -36.03
N ILE A 218 9.32 29.29 -35.69
CA ILE A 218 9.13 29.78 -34.30
C ILE A 218 8.13 28.93 -33.53
N VAL A 219 7.00 28.59 -34.18
CA VAL A 219 5.91 27.82 -33.58
C VAL A 219 6.35 26.40 -33.21
N ASN A 220 7.10 25.74 -34.10
CA ASN A 220 7.60 24.39 -33.88
C ASN A 220 8.64 24.39 -32.75
N THR A 221 9.61 25.31 -32.80
CA THR A 221 10.65 25.42 -31.77
C THR A 221 10.07 25.76 -30.40
N LEU A 222 9.11 26.67 -30.31
CA LEU A 222 8.45 26.97 -29.04
C LEU A 222 7.57 25.84 -28.54
N SER A 223 6.97 25.06 -29.44
CA SER A 223 6.25 23.84 -29.05
C SER A 223 7.22 22.81 -28.45
N GLU A 224 8.43 22.65 -29.00
CA GLU A 224 9.46 21.80 -28.39
C GLU A 224 9.89 22.31 -27.00
N ILE A 225 10.05 23.63 -26.85
CA ILE A 225 10.36 24.26 -25.56
C ILE A 225 9.23 24.01 -24.56
N ALA A 226 7.97 24.16 -25.00
CA ALA A 226 6.80 23.91 -24.17
C ALA A 226 6.73 22.44 -23.75
N ASP A 227 7.00 21.50 -24.64
CA ASP A 227 7.06 20.06 -24.30
C ASP A 227 8.10 19.81 -23.21
N GLN A 228 9.28 20.39 -23.38
CA GLN A 228 10.40 20.22 -22.47
C GLN A 228 10.16 20.85 -21.09
N VAL A 229 9.62 22.07 -21.04
CA VAL A 229 9.30 22.74 -19.76
C VAL A 229 8.10 22.07 -19.11
N SER A 230 7.10 21.69 -19.88
CA SER A 230 5.87 21.12 -19.34
C SER A 230 6.08 19.71 -18.77
N GLY A 231 7.16 19.04 -19.14
CA GLY A 231 7.52 17.75 -18.58
C GLY A 231 6.71 16.61 -19.19
N ARG A 232 6.41 16.68 -20.49
CA ARG A 232 5.55 15.72 -21.19
C ARG A 232 6.25 15.01 -22.33
N TYR A 233 5.84 13.76 -22.55
CA TYR A 233 6.25 12.99 -23.72
C TYR A 233 5.30 13.25 -24.89
N ARG A 234 5.85 13.70 -26.02
CA ARG A 234 5.11 13.82 -27.27
C ARG A 234 4.99 12.45 -27.92
N LEU A 235 3.75 12.01 -28.16
CA LEU A 235 3.49 10.79 -28.90
C LEU A 235 4.01 10.91 -30.33
N GLN A 236 4.63 9.84 -30.82
CA GLN A 236 5.00 9.74 -32.21
C GLN A 236 3.76 9.44 -33.05
N ASP A 237 3.83 9.74 -34.35
CA ASP A 237 2.75 9.41 -35.29
C ASP A 237 2.39 7.92 -35.23
N SER A 238 3.35 7.02 -35.05
CA SER A 238 3.09 5.58 -34.93
C SER A 238 2.21 5.19 -33.74
N ASP A 239 2.14 6.04 -32.72
CA ASP A 239 1.55 5.71 -31.41
C ASP A 239 0.05 5.98 -31.35
N PHE A 240 -0.51 6.62 -32.39
CA PHE A 240 -1.94 6.91 -32.48
C PHE A 240 -2.52 6.74 -33.88
N LYS A 241 -3.84 6.50 -33.93
CA LYS A 241 -4.58 6.28 -35.17
C LYS A 241 -5.85 7.11 -35.20
N ILE A 242 -6.11 7.75 -36.34
CA ILE A 242 -7.40 8.40 -36.59
C ILE A 242 -8.42 7.32 -36.99
N LYS A 243 -9.52 7.27 -36.26
CA LYS A 243 -10.72 6.51 -36.57
C LYS A 243 -11.82 7.45 -37.02
N GLU A 244 -12.61 7.05 -38.00
CA GLU A 244 -13.86 7.74 -38.38
C GLU A 244 -13.68 9.24 -38.71
N GLY A 245 -12.46 9.71 -39.00
CA GLY A 245 -12.12 11.10 -39.36
C GLY A 245 -12.16 12.13 -38.22
N ASN A 246 -12.87 11.87 -37.12
CA ASN A 246 -12.98 12.79 -35.97
C ASN A 246 -12.65 12.12 -34.62
N LYS A 247 -12.10 10.90 -34.63
CA LYS A 247 -11.70 10.19 -33.41
C LYS A 247 -10.23 9.80 -33.49
N ILE A 248 -9.54 9.85 -32.37
CA ILE A 248 -8.19 9.30 -32.22
C ILE A 248 -8.22 8.17 -31.21
N GLU A 249 -7.66 7.01 -31.58
CA GLU A 249 -7.27 5.98 -30.62
C GLU A 249 -5.80 6.15 -30.24
N ILE A 250 -5.56 6.23 -28.94
CA ILE A 250 -4.23 6.28 -28.32
C ILE A 250 -4.10 5.16 -27.28
N SER A 251 -2.87 4.77 -26.94
CA SER A 251 -2.59 3.79 -25.88
C SER A 251 -1.49 4.30 -24.95
N SER A 252 -1.56 3.92 -23.68
CA SER A 252 -0.50 4.14 -22.69
C SER A 252 -0.27 2.88 -21.87
N SER A 253 0.99 2.53 -21.64
CA SER A 253 1.41 1.43 -20.77
C SER A 253 1.64 1.86 -19.32
N VAL A 254 1.46 3.15 -19.03
CA VAL A 254 1.60 3.74 -17.69
C VAL A 254 0.42 4.63 -17.35
N PRO A 255 0.08 4.75 -16.05
CA PRO A 255 -0.90 5.71 -15.61
C PRO A 255 -0.43 7.12 -15.94
N LEU A 256 -1.37 8.00 -16.27
CA LEU A 256 -1.11 9.39 -16.67
C LEU A 256 -1.72 10.35 -15.65
N LEU A 257 -1.08 11.51 -15.44
CA LEU A 257 -1.68 12.62 -14.70
C LEU A 257 -2.68 13.38 -15.57
N ASN A 258 -2.28 13.69 -16.81
CA ASN A 258 -3.12 14.32 -17.82
C ASN A 258 -2.65 13.96 -19.24
N ILE A 259 -3.53 14.21 -20.20
CA ILE A 259 -3.23 14.19 -21.63
C ILE A 259 -3.50 15.59 -22.17
N ARG A 260 -2.55 16.17 -22.90
CA ARG A 260 -2.76 17.42 -23.64
C ARG A 260 -2.90 17.10 -25.13
N VAL A 261 -3.89 17.71 -25.76
CA VAL A 261 -4.13 17.62 -27.20
C VAL A 261 -4.05 19.03 -27.74
N LEU A 262 -2.99 19.31 -28.48
CA LEU A 262 -2.84 20.54 -29.23
C LEU A 262 -3.33 20.29 -30.66
N THR A 263 -4.27 21.11 -31.10
CA THR A 263 -4.73 21.16 -32.48
C THR A 263 -4.23 22.45 -33.12
N GLN A 264 -3.73 22.39 -34.34
CA GLN A 264 -3.20 23.54 -35.07
C GLN A 264 -3.78 23.58 -36.48
N ASN A 265 -4.02 24.78 -37.00
CA ASN A 265 -4.65 25.02 -38.31
C ASN A 265 -6.04 24.39 -38.45
N THR A 266 -6.71 24.14 -37.32
CA THR A 266 -8.07 23.62 -37.25
C THR A 266 -8.75 24.12 -35.98
N ASP A 267 -10.04 24.41 -36.05
CA ASP A 267 -10.86 24.77 -34.90
C ASP A 267 -11.42 23.54 -34.17
N ALA A 268 -11.05 22.32 -34.60
CA ALA A 268 -11.48 21.09 -33.96
C ALA A 268 -11.07 21.07 -32.48
N GLN A 269 -12.05 20.85 -31.60
CA GLN A 269 -11.84 20.76 -30.16
C GLN A 269 -12.22 19.37 -29.66
N VAL A 270 -11.57 18.94 -28.58
CA VAL A 270 -11.92 17.68 -27.93
C VAL A 270 -13.32 17.82 -27.33
N LYS A 271 -14.24 16.98 -27.78
CA LYS A 271 -15.62 16.93 -27.31
C LYS A 271 -15.79 15.97 -26.14
N SER A 272 -15.11 14.84 -26.19
CA SER A 272 -15.19 13.80 -25.15
C SER A 272 -14.02 12.84 -25.25
N VAL A 273 -13.65 12.22 -24.13
CA VAL A 273 -12.67 11.15 -24.09
C VAL A 273 -13.23 9.95 -23.34
N SER A 274 -13.07 8.76 -23.92
CA SER A 274 -13.57 7.52 -23.35
C SER A 274 -12.43 6.51 -23.12
N ILE A 275 -12.58 5.73 -22.05
CA ILE A 275 -11.75 4.57 -21.73
C ILE A 275 -12.64 3.34 -21.82
N LYS A 276 -12.14 2.28 -22.46
CA LYS A 276 -12.91 1.06 -22.76
C LYS A 276 -13.57 0.42 -21.52
N ASP A 277 -13.00 0.64 -20.33
CA ASP A 277 -13.45 0.10 -19.04
C ASP A 277 -13.55 1.16 -17.92
N GLY A 278 -13.72 2.45 -18.24
CA GLY A 278 -13.56 3.57 -17.28
C GLY A 278 -14.65 4.64 -17.29
N GLU A 279 -14.55 5.58 -16.34
CA GLU A 279 -15.40 6.79 -16.29
C GLU A 279 -15.09 7.75 -17.45
N ASN A 280 -16.05 8.64 -17.76
CA ASN A 280 -15.79 9.76 -18.67
C ASN A 280 -14.72 10.67 -18.03
N LEU A 281 -13.64 10.91 -18.78
CA LEU A 281 -12.62 11.88 -18.38
C LEU A 281 -13.16 13.30 -18.53
N GLU A 282 -12.68 14.21 -17.70
CA GLU A 282 -12.98 15.63 -17.85
C GLU A 282 -12.05 16.23 -18.91
N ASN A 283 -12.56 17.20 -19.65
CA ASN A 283 -11.73 18.00 -20.53
C ASN A 283 -12.05 19.49 -20.44
N SER A 284 -11.01 20.31 -20.55
CA SER A 284 -11.10 21.75 -20.72
C SER A 284 -10.30 22.17 -21.94
N THR A 285 -10.76 23.20 -22.64
CA THR A 285 -10.13 23.66 -23.89
C THR A 285 -9.82 25.13 -23.81
N VAL A 286 -8.64 25.50 -24.31
CA VAL A 286 -8.17 26.87 -24.45
C VAL A 286 -7.91 27.15 -25.92
N HIS A 287 -8.55 28.18 -26.45
CA HIS A 287 -8.40 28.66 -27.82
C HIS A 287 -7.16 29.53 -27.94
N ILE A 288 -6.31 29.22 -28.91
CA ILE A 288 -5.09 29.96 -29.22
C ILE A 288 -5.16 30.48 -30.65
N ALA A 289 -4.75 31.73 -30.86
CA ALA A 289 -4.74 32.34 -32.19
C ALA A 289 -3.70 33.46 -32.26
N SER A 290 -2.99 33.57 -33.38
CA SER A 290 -2.07 34.68 -33.58
C SER A 290 -2.86 35.97 -33.74
N PRO A 291 -2.33 37.12 -33.30
CA PRO A 291 -3.04 38.40 -33.36
C PRO A 291 -3.53 38.77 -34.78
N ASP A 292 -4.72 39.37 -34.90
CA ASP A 292 -5.43 39.53 -36.19
C ASP A 292 -4.91 40.67 -37.10
N ASN A 293 -4.20 41.66 -36.55
CA ASN A 293 -3.79 42.89 -37.26
C ASN A 293 -2.28 43.02 -37.44
N VAL A 294 -1.66 42.09 -38.18
CA VAL A 294 -0.21 42.10 -38.46
C VAL A 294 0.05 42.75 -39.82
N SER A 295 0.80 43.85 -39.83
CA SER A 295 1.14 44.60 -41.05
C SER A 295 1.90 43.74 -42.07
N GLY A 296 1.36 43.62 -43.29
CA GLY A 296 1.97 42.84 -44.37
C GLY A 296 1.71 41.33 -44.31
N ARG A 297 0.92 40.84 -43.35
CA ARG A 297 0.54 39.43 -43.25
C ARG A 297 -0.66 39.11 -44.16
N THR A 298 -0.55 38.04 -44.94
CA THR A 298 -1.67 37.52 -45.75
C THR A 298 -2.58 36.63 -44.88
N LYS A 299 -3.87 36.51 -45.25
CA LYS A 299 -4.88 35.78 -44.45
C LYS A 299 -4.50 34.33 -44.12
N GLY A 300 -3.75 33.66 -45.01
CA GLY A 300 -3.27 32.28 -44.83
C GLY A 300 -2.07 32.10 -43.89
N GLN A 301 -1.54 33.18 -43.31
CA GLN A 301 -0.45 33.17 -42.32
C GLN A 301 -0.97 33.36 -40.89
N THR A 302 -2.29 33.29 -40.69
CA THR A 302 -2.89 33.33 -39.35
C THR A 302 -2.80 31.94 -38.74
N LEU A 303 -2.26 31.86 -37.52
CA LEU A 303 -2.13 30.62 -36.77
C LEU A 303 -3.30 30.54 -35.81
N TYR A 304 -3.92 29.38 -35.69
CA TYR A 304 -5.05 29.17 -34.81
C TYR A 304 -5.15 27.70 -34.43
N GLY A 305 -5.83 27.44 -33.32
CA GLY A 305 -5.98 26.10 -32.80
C GLY A 305 -6.50 26.07 -31.38
N ASN A 306 -6.43 24.88 -30.78
CA ASN A 306 -6.94 24.62 -29.44
C ASN A 306 -5.97 23.76 -28.64
N ILE A 307 -5.85 24.05 -27.35
CA ILE A 307 -5.20 23.17 -26.37
C ILE A 307 -6.29 22.57 -25.49
N SER A 308 -6.51 21.27 -25.66
CA SER A 308 -7.42 20.52 -24.81
C SER A 308 -6.65 19.75 -23.75
N THR A 309 -7.12 19.84 -22.51
CA THR A 309 -6.54 19.21 -21.33
C THR A 309 -7.49 18.17 -20.83
N ILE A 310 -7.05 16.92 -20.81
CA ILE A 310 -7.86 15.79 -20.40
C ILE A 310 -7.32 15.28 -19.08
N THR A 311 -8.20 15.19 -18.09
CA THR A 311 -7.87 14.82 -16.71
C THR A 311 -8.86 13.79 -16.16
N SER A 312 -8.46 13.12 -15.09
CA SER A 312 -9.34 12.26 -14.29
C SER A 312 -9.88 13.06 -13.10
N LYS A 313 -11.10 12.74 -12.64
CA LYS A 313 -11.58 13.18 -11.32
C LYS A 313 -10.79 12.54 -10.17
N GLY A 314 -10.16 11.40 -10.45
CA GLY A 314 -9.26 10.72 -9.53
C GLY A 314 -7.84 11.30 -9.57
N ASN A 315 -6.92 10.64 -8.87
CA ASN A 315 -5.51 11.07 -8.81
C ASN A 315 -4.72 10.83 -10.10
N TYR A 316 -5.22 9.97 -10.99
CA TYR A 316 -4.59 9.60 -12.25
C TYR A 316 -5.62 9.06 -13.24
N ILE A 317 -5.28 9.13 -14.52
CA ILE A 317 -5.86 8.37 -15.63
C ILE A 317 -5.16 7.01 -15.65
N GLU A 318 -5.93 5.91 -15.59
CA GLU A 318 -5.36 4.55 -15.60
C GLU A 318 -4.73 4.19 -16.95
N ASP A 319 -3.74 3.28 -16.93
CA ASP A 319 -3.10 2.75 -18.15
C ASP A 319 -4.09 1.98 -19.02
N GLY A 320 -3.94 2.04 -20.35
CA GLY A 320 -4.84 1.37 -21.27
C GLY A 320 -5.00 2.06 -22.62
N LYS A 321 -6.16 1.84 -23.25
CA LYS A 321 -6.55 2.46 -24.53
C LYS A 321 -7.57 3.56 -24.31
N TYR A 322 -7.39 4.67 -25.00
CA TYR A 322 -8.25 5.85 -24.92
C TYR A 322 -8.76 6.21 -26.31
N GLU A 323 -10.00 6.67 -26.39
CA GLU A 323 -10.59 7.21 -27.61
C GLU A 323 -11.00 8.66 -27.38
N ILE A 324 -10.33 9.57 -28.09
CA ILE A 324 -10.56 11.02 -28.05
C ILE A 324 -11.45 11.37 -29.23
N THR A 325 -12.62 11.95 -28.98
CA THR A 325 -13.57 12.39 -30.01
C THR A 325 -13.52 13.91 -30.14
N PHE A 326 -13.39 14.40 -31.36
CA PHE A 326 -13.43 15.82 -31.72
C PHE A 326 -14.81 16.22 -32.25
N ASP A 327 -15.14 17.49 -32.11
CA ASP A 327 -16.39 18.05 -32.65
C ASP A 327 -16.38 18.19 -34.19
N ASN A 328 -15.19 18.21 -34.80
CA ASN A 328 -14.95 18.32 -36.23
C ASN A 328 -13.94 17.26 -36.73
N THR A 329 -13.85 17.10 -38.05
CA THR A 329 -12.84 16.26 -38.68
C THR A 329 -11.44 16.80 -38.41
N ILE A 330 -10.50 15.90 -38.15
CA ILE A 330 -9.10 16.21 -37.90
C ILE A 330 -8.21 15.47 -38.90
N LYS A 331 -7.05 16.05 -39.20
CA LYS A 331 -5.96 15.34 -39.86
C LYS A 331 -4.84 15.07 -38.87
N LYS A 332 -3.94 14.18 -39.22
CA LYS A 332 -2.90 13.72 -38.30
C LYS A 332 -1.85 14.80 -38.07
N GLU A 333 -1.49 15.48 -39.14
CA GLU A 333 -0.57 16.62 -39.16
C GLU A 333 -1.06 17.82 -38.35
N ASP A 334 -2.37 17.91 -38.07
CA ASP A 334 -2.99 19.02 -37.34
C ASP A 334 -3.03 18.75 -35.82
N VAL A 335 -2.56 17.59 -35.34
CA VAL A 335 -2.73 17.15 -33.95
C VAL A 335 -1.40 16.73 -33.31
N VAL A 336 -1.12 17.30 -32.14
CA VAL A 336 -0.02 16.91 -31.26
C VAL A 336 -0.61 16.41 -29.94
N ILE A 337 -0.18 15.22 -29.50
CA ILE A 337 -0.64 14.60 -28.24
C ILE A 337 0.54 14.47 -27.28
N LEU A 338 0.35 14.96 -26.06
CA LEU A 338 1.37 14.99 -25.01
C LEU A 338 0.90 14.23 -23.76
N TYR A 339 1.76 13.40 -23.20
CA TYR A 339 1.50 12.62 -21.99
C TYR A 339 2.30 13.12 -20.80
N GLU A 340 1.62 13.30 -19.68
CA GLU A 340 2.26 13.44 -18.37
C GLU A 340 2.12 12.12 -17.60
N ALA A 341 3.20 11.37 -17.41
CA ALA A 341 3.18 10.08 -16.72
C ALA A 341 3.10 10.23 -15.19
N ALA A 342 2.27 9.42 -14.53
CA ALA A 342 2.11 9.41 -13.08
C ALA A 342 3.11 8.45 -12.40
N LEU A 343 4.40 8.81 -12.44
CA LEU A 343 5.52 7.98 -11.99
C LEU A 343 6.35 8.65 -10.89
N GLU A 344 6.89 7.86 -9.95
CA GLU A 344 7.87 8.33 -8.97
C GLU A 344 8.97 7.30 -8.73
N THR A 345 10.16 7.76 -8.31
CA THR A 345 11.27 6.90 -7.89
C THR A 345 11.18 6.66 -6.39
N LYS A 346 11.18 5.39 -5.97
CA LYS A 346 11.31 4.98 -4.56
C LYS A 346 12.68 4.40 -4.30
N MET A 347 13.24 4.76 -3.15
CA MET A 347 14.49 4.23 -2.63
C MET A 347 14.22 3.55 -1.28
N THR A 348 14.77 2.35 -1.13
CA THR A 348 14.76 1.57 0.11
C THR A 348 16.20 1.33 0.52
N ILE A 349 16.55 1.78 1.72
CA ILE A 349 17.87 1.54 2.32
C ILE A 349 17.68 0.49 3.40
N THR A 350 18.49 -0.56 3.37
CA THR A 350 18.45 -1.62 4.38
C THR A 350 19.81 -1.83 5.03
N ARG A 351 19.82 -2.19 6.31
CA ARG A 351 21.00 -2.60 7.07
C ARG A 351 20.73 -3.98 7.65
N ASN A 352 21.54 -4.97 7.32
CA ASN A 352 21.32 -6.38 7.72
C ASN A 352 19.91 -6.89 7.36
N GLY A 353 19.38 -6.50 6.19
CA GLY A 353 18.04 -6.88 5.73
C GLY A 353 16.88 -6.05 6.31
N LYS A 354 17.11 -5.16 7.29
CA LYS A 354 16.08 -4.28 7.85
C LYS A 354 16.01 -2.94 7.16
N THR A 355 14.81 -2.51 6.80
CA THR A 355 14.59 -1.17 6.23
C THR A 355 14.87 -0.07 7.25
N ILE A 356 15.70 0.89 6.86
CA ILE A 356 16.01 2.08 7.64
C ILE A 356 15.03 3.19 7.23
N THR A 357 14.11 3.54 8.13
CA THR A 357 13.13 4.61 7.91
C THR A 357 13.66 5.99 8.29
N ASN A 358 14.58 6.06 9.26
CA ASN A 358 15.26 7.28 9.66
C ASN A 358 16.77 7.15 9.43
N PRO A 359 17.33 7.73 8.36
CA PRO A 359 18.75 7.58 8.03
C PRO A 359 19.68 8.30 9.01
N LYS A 360 19.16 9.16 9.91
CA LYS A 360 19.97 9.82 10.97
C LYS A 360 20.49 8.86 12.06
N VAL A 361 20.05 7.60 12.04
CA VAL A 361 20.52 6.56 12.97
C VAL A 361 21.76 5.81 12.45
N LEU A 362 22.14 6.05 11.20
CA LEU A 362 23.27 5.38 10.54
C LEU A 362 24.59 5.77 11.20
N ARG A 363 25.48 4.79 11.31
CA ARG A 363 26.80 4.93 11.95
C ARG A 363 27.92 4.62 10.98
N GLU A 364 29.08 5.24 11.21
CA GLU A 364 30.31 4.87 10.52
C GLU A 364 30.56 3.36 10.65
N GLY A 365 30.86 2.71 9.52
CA GLY A 365 31.09 1.28 9.42
C GLY A 365 29.84 0.43 9.15
N ASP A 366 28.63 1.00 9.20
CA ASP A 366 27.41 0.29 8.80
C ASP A 366 27.51 -0.17 7.33
N LEU A 367 27.02 -1.38 7.05
CA LEU A 367 26.88 -1.92 5.69
C LEU A 367 25.44 -1.79 5.22
N LEU A 368 25.23 -1.09 4.11
CA LEU A 368 23.92 -0.79 3.56
C LEU A 368 23.70 -1.45 2.21
N ASP A 369 22.52 -2.01 2.03
CA ASP A 369 21.99 -2.39 0.72
C ASP A 369 20.92 -1.38 0.31
N ILE A 370 21.11 -0.79 -0.88
CA ILE A 370 20.26 0.24 -1.46
C ILE A 370 19.52 -0.38 -2.63
N SER A 371 18.20 -0.23 -2.66
CA SER A 371 17.34 -0.68 -3.75
C SER A 371 16.39 0.41 -4.19
N CYS A 372 16.33 0.63 -5.50
CA CYS A 372 15.49 1.63 -6.13
C CYS A 372 14.46 0.98 -7.05
N LYS A 373 13.35 1.66 -7.28
CA LYS A 373 12.32 1.26 -8.25
C LYS A 373 11.54 2.46 -8.74
N VAL A 374 11.13 2.43 -10.01
CA VAL A 374 10.12 3.35 -10.54
C VAL A 374 8.74 2.73 -10.32
N VAL A 375 7.84 3.47 -9.68
CA VAL A 375 6.51 2.99 -9.30
C VAL A 375 5.44 3.94 -9.79
N LYS A 376 4.20 3.45 -9.86
CA LYS A 376 3.01 4.31 -9.98
C LYS A 376 2.98 5.26 -8.78
N MET A 377 2.91 6.55 -9.07
CA MET A 377 2.97 7.65 -8.11
C MET A 377 1.98 7.45 -6.96
N GLY A 378 2.46 7.67 -5.72
CA GLY A 378 1.68 7.43 -4.50
C GLY A 378 1.44 5.96 -4.13
N THR A 379 2.01 4.99 -4.85
CA THR A 379 1.81 3.54 -4.61
C THR A 379 3.13 2.78 -4.52
N ASN A 380 3.08 1.47 -4.22
CA ASN A 380 4.26 0.59 -4.27
C ASN A 380 4.31 -0.30 -5.53
N LYS A 381 3.39 -0.10 -6.49
CA LYS A 381 3.26 -0.90 -7.71
C LYS A 381 4.37 -0.51 -8.70
N SER A 382 5.30 -1.43 -8.95
CA SER A 382 6.41 -1.22 -9.88
C SER A 382 5.92 -1.07 -11.31
N ILE A 383 6.63 -0.25 -12.08
CA ILE A 383 6.42 -0.08 -13.51
C ILE A 383 7.49 -0.83 -14.28
N ASP A 384 7.06 -1.50 -15.34
CA ASP A 384 7.97 -2.15 -16.28
C ASP A 384 8.43 -1.11 -17.32
N LEU A 385 9.62 -0.57 -17.10
CA LEU A 385 10.20 0.48 -17.94
C LEU A 385 10.39 0.02 -19.40
N LYS A 386 10.45 -1.29 -19.65
CA LYS A 386 10.56 -1.84 -21.02
C LYS A 386 9.27 -1.73 -21.83
N LYS A 387 8.13 -1.45 -21.18
CA LYS A 387 6.83 -1.26 -21.84
C LYS A 387 6.56 0.19 -22.20
N LEU A 388 7.43 1.11 -21.78
CA LEU A 388 7.33 2.50 -22.20
C LEU A 388 7.58 2.61 -23.71
N PRO A 389 6.99 3.61 -24.40
CA PRO A 389 7.33 3.94 -25.77
C PRO A 389 8.84 3.98 -26.01
N GLU A 390 9.26 3.59 -27.21
CA GLU A 390 10.67 3.59 -27.58
C GLU A 390 11.27 4.99 -27.41
N GLY A 391 12.46 5.05 -26.82
CA GLY A 391 13.11 6.33 -26.49
C GLY A 391 12.54 7.05 -25.27
N MET A 392 11.41 6.65 -24.69
CA MET A 392 10.89 7.33 -23.49
C MET A 392 11.79 7.09 -22.26
N TYR A 393 12.30 5.87 -22.05
CA TYR A 393 13.24 5.61 -20.96
C TYR A 393 14.67 5.89 -21.40
N GLN A 394 15.35 6.79 -20.70
CA GLN A 394 16.69 7.30 -21.04
C GLN A 394 17.77 6.80 -20.06
N GLY A 395 17.42 5.89 -19.14
CA GLY A 395 18.36 5.29 -18.19
C GLY A 395 18.10 5.66 -16.74
N PHE A 396 18.89 5.05 -15.87
CA PHE A 396 18.83 5.21 -14.42
C PHE A 396 20.24 5.48 -13.90
N SER A 397 20.35 6.28 -12.83
CA SER A 397 21.60 6.44 -12.09
C SER A 397 21.36 6.45 -10.58
N LEU A 398 22.27 5.83 -9.86
CA LEU A 398 22.38 5.86 -8.41
C LEU A 398 23.74 6.41 -8.04
N ASN A 399 23.73 7.59 -7.42
CA ASN A 399 24.90 8.31 -6.99
C ASN A 399 24.98 8.34 -5.46
N ILE A 400 26.18 8.13 -4.93
CA ILE A 400 26.49 8.37 -3.51
C ILE A 400 27.58 9.43 -3.46
N ASP A 401 27.27 10.55 -2.84
CA ASP A 401 28.19 11.67 -2.64
C ASP A 401 28.56 11.80 -1.16
N GLU A 402 29.84 11.93 -0.87
CA GLU A 402 30.40 12.16 0.46
C GLU A 402 31.06 13.53 0.52
N SER A 403 30.55 14.43 1.38
CA SER A 403 31.05 15.80 1.51
C SER A 403 31.19 16.55 0.16
N GLY A 404 30.30 16.26 -0.79
CA GLY A 404 30.29 16.84 -2.14
C GLY A 404 31.17 16.13 -3.17
N GLN A 405 31.86 15.05 -2.82
CA GLN A 405 32.61 14.21 -3.74
C GLN A 405 31.81 12.95 -4.08
N ASN A 406 31.61 12.67 -5.37
CA ASN A 406 30.98 11.43 -5.82
C ASN A 406 31.90 10.23 -5.57
N VAL A 407 31.44 9.26 -4.77
CA VAL A 407 32.17 8.03 -4.42
C VAL A 407 31.58 6.78 -5.07
N VAL A 408 30.30 6.81 -5.43
CA VAL A 408 29.63 5.75 -6.18
C VAL A 408 28.78 6.38 -7.27
N ASN A 409 28.85 5.80 -8.47
CA ASN A 409 27.97 6.06 -9.59
C ASN A 409 27.70 4.72 -10.29
N THR A 410 26.43 4.33 -10.41
CA THR A 410 26.02 3.11 -11.09
C THR A 410 24.68 3.30 -11.79
N GLU A 411 24.48 2.56 -12.87
CA GLU A 411 23.21 2.53 -13.61
C GLU A 411 22.26 1.41 -13.12
N GLU A 412 22.69 0.65 -12.11
CA GLU A 412 21.91 -0.45 -11.55
C GLU A 412 20.91 0.03 -10.49
N PHE A 413 19.70 -0.53 -10.50
CA PHE A 413 18.67 -0.23 -9.51
C PHE A 413 19.01 -0.71 -8.09
N THR A 414 20.09 -1.46 -7.92
CA THR A 414 20.53 -1.97 -6.62
C THR A 414 22.03 -1.79 -6.43
N TYR A 415 22.42 -1.40 -5.21
CA TYR A 415 23.80 -1.36 -4.79
C TYR A 415 23.93 -2.05 -3.42
N LYS A 416 24.87 -2.98 -3.29
CA LYS A 416 25.01 -3.81 -2.08
C LYS A 416 26.27 -3.46 -1.31
N ASN A 417 26.22 -3.65 0.01
CA ASN A 417 27.36 -3.49 0.92
C ASN A 417 28.05 -2.12 0.85
N TYR A 418 27.29 -1.04 0.66
CA TYR A 418 27.84 0.31 0.83
C TYR A 418 28.29 0.48 2.28
N LYS A 419 29.58 0.77 2.48
CA LYS A 419 30.15 0.98 3.81
C LYS A 419 30.08 2.46 4.17
N VAL A 420 29.25 2.79 5.16
CA VAL A 420 29.08 4.16 5.64
C VAL A 420 30.41 4.68 6.20
N THR A 421 30.82 5.88 5.77
CA THR A 421 32.02 6.56 6.28
C THR A 421 31.65 7.55 7.38
N LYS A 422 32.59 8.39 7.81
CA LYS A 422 32.34 9.48 8.76
C LYS A 422 31.82 10.77 8.10
N ASN A 423 31.79 10.81 6.77
CA ASN A 423 31.47 12.01 6.00
C ASN A 423 29.96 12.18 5.86
N ASP A 424 29.48 13.41 5.69
CA ASP A 424 28.08 13.66 5.33
C ASP A 424 27.79 13.01 3.98
N THR A 425 26.77 12.16 3.95
CA THR A 425 26.45 11.34 2.78
C THR A 425 25.12 11.75 2.18
N THR A 426 25.07 11.88 0.86
CA THR A 426 23.84 12.01 0.07
C THR A 426 23.74 10.87 -0.92
N ILE A 427 22.68 10.08 -0.82
CA ILE A 427 22.34 9.03 -1.79
C ILE A 427 21.25 9.58 -2.70
N THR A 428 21.49 9.61 -4.01
CA THR A 428 20.56 10.14 -5.01
C THR A 428 20.30 9.10 -6.08
N ALA A 429 19.03 8.70 -6.22
CA ALA A 429 18.56 7.85 -7.31
C ALA A 429 17.79 8.69 -8.33
N THR A 430 18.10 8.54 -9.60
CA THR A 430 17.54 9.34 -10.69
C THR A 430 17.12 8.42 -11.82
N ALA A 431 15.83 8.43 -12.18
CA ALA A 431 15.38 7.81 -13.43
C ALA A 431 15.13 8.91 -14.48
N ASN A 432 15.75 8.79 -15.64
CA ASN A 432 15.62 9.74 -16.73
C ASN A 432 14.57 9.24 -17.73
N LEU A 433 13.59 10.09 -18.02
CA LEU A 433 12.58 9.85 -19.04
C LEU A 433 12.57 11.02 -20.02
N GLN A 434 12.54 10.74 -21.33
CA GLN A 434 12.49 11.75 -22.37
C GLN A 434 11.22 12.61 -22.20
N GLY A 435 11.41 13.93 -22.27
CA GLY A 435 10.31 14.88 -22.09
C GLY A 435 9.95 15.12 -20.64
N PHE A 436 10.46 14.36 -19.66
CA PHE A 436 10.20 14.59 -18.24
C PHE A 436 11.40 15.20 -17.55
N ALA A 437 11.12 15.90 -16.45
CA ALA A 437 12.18 16.11 -15.48
C ALA A 437 12.61 14.77 -14.86
N PRO A 438 13.90 14.61 -14.53
CA PRO A 438 14.39 13.39 -13.91
C PRO A 438 13.59 13.07 -12.64
N LEU A 439 13.18 11.81 -12.52
CA LEU A 439 12.47 11.31 -11.35
C LEU A 439 13.52 11.03 -10.26
N THR A 440 13.79 12.05 -9.44
CA THR A 440 14.86 12.01 -8.45
C THR A 440 14.33 11.70 -7.05
N LYS A 441 15.03 10.80 -6.34
CA LYS A 441 14.86 10.57 -4.92
C LYS A 441 16.21 10.67 -4.22
N SER A 442 16.32 11.61 -3.27
CA SER A 442 17.54 11.79 -2.48
C SER A 442 17.29 11.51 -1.00
N VAL A 443 18.31 10.96 -0.34
CA VAL A 443 18.37 10.72 1.09
C VAL A 443 19.71 11.26 1.59
N GLN A 444 19.67 12.21 2.54
CA GLN A 444 20.86 12.80 3.14
C GLN A 444 20.95 12.41 4.63
N PHE A 445 22.16 12.11 5.09
CA PHE A 445 22.43 11.84 6.50
C PHE A 445 23.87 12.19 6.89
N ALA A 446 24.03 12.56 8.16
CA ALA A 446 25.32 12.71 8.82
C ALA A 446 25.54 11.46 9.69
N PRO A 447 26.54 10.61 9.39
CA PRO A 447 26.80 9.40 10.16
C PRO A 447 27.19 9.70 11.61
N LYS A 448 26.66 8.92 12.55
CA LYS A 448 27.10 8.93 13.95
C LYS A 448 28.38 8.12 14.12
N SER A 449 29.16 8.41 15.16
CA SER A 449 30.33 7.60 15.52
C SER A 449 29.94 6.15 15.82
N PRO A 450 30.84 5.17 15.61
CA PRO A 450 30.64 3.79 16.04
C PRO A 450 30.46 3.73 17.56
N VAL A 451 29.66 2.79 18.05
CA VAL A 451 29.44 2.56 19.50
C VAL A 451 29.43 1.07 19.79
N VAL A 452 29.83 0.70 21.00
CA VAL A 452 29.69 -0.66 21.53
C VAL A 452 28.31 -0.78 22.18
N TYR A 453 27.47 -1.64 21.63
CA TYR A 453 26.14 -1.91 22.18
C TYR A 453 26.23 -2.75 23.45
N ASP A 454 25.37 -2.43 24.42
CA ASP A 454 25.14 -3.20 25.64
C ASP A 454 23.63 -3.27 25.93
N ILE A 455 23.19 -4.39 26.50
CA ILE A 455 21.80 -4.61 26.91
C ILE A 455 21.79 -5.21 28.32
N LYS A 456 20.99 -4.63 29.21
CA LYS A 456 20.84 -5.11 30.59
C LYS A 456 19.38 -5.25 30.95
N ALA A 457 19.04 -6.34 31.62
CA ALA A 457 17.77 -6.47 32.30
C ALA A 457 17.75 -5.47 33.46
N GLN A 458 16.63 -4.80 33.64
CA GLN A 458 16.35 -3.99 34.81
C GLN A 458 15.59 -4.89 35.77
N ASP A 459 16.34 -5.73 36.50
CA ASP A 459 15.83 -6.81 37.36
C ASP A 459 14.53 -6.40 38.06
N GLY A 460 13.44 -6.99 37.62
CA GLY A 460 12.12 -6.80 38.20
C GLY A 460 11.64 -8.13 38.77
N ASP A 461 11.34 -8.17 40.06
CA ASP A 461 10.76 -9.35 40.71
C ASP A 461 9.27 -9.46 40.35
N LEU A 462 8.99 -9.69 39.06
CA LEU A 462 7.66 -9.62 38.48
C LEU A 462 6.86 -10.88 38.84
N GLN A 463 5.82 -10.71 39.66
CA GLN A 463 4.94 -11.81 40.06
C GLN A 463 3.56 -11.68 39.44
N LEU A 464 3.23 -12.60 38.54
CA LEU A 464 1.98 -12.63 37.81
C LEU A 464 1.08 -13.76 38.31
N SER A 465 -0.14 -13.43 38.73
CA SER A 465 -1.20 -14.43 38.86
C SER A 465 -1.71 -14.82 37.48
N LEU A 466 -1.97 -16.11 37.25
CA LEU A 466 -2.46 -16.65 35.96
C LEU A 466 -3.67 -15.91 35.37
N GLY A 467 -4.57 -15.37 36.20
CA GLY A 467 -5.73 -14.58 35.76
C GLY A 467 -5.41 -13.18 35.26
N LYS A 468 -4.22 -12.64 35.58
CA LYS A 468 -3.79 -11.27 35.22
C LYS A 468 -2.88 -11.20 34.01
N ILE A 469 -2.38 -12.34 33.50
CA ILE A 469 -1.47 -12.36 32.34
C ILE A 469 -2.12 -11.70 31.11
N ARG A 470 -3.43 -11.91 30.89
CA ARG A 470 -4.14 -11.30 29.73
C ARG A 470 -4.20 -9.77 29.78
N ASN A 471 -4.28 -9.18 30.97
CA ASN A 471 -4.38 -7.74 31.16
C ASN A 471 -3.17 -7.22 31.93
N CYS A 472 -2.01 -7.84 31.72
CA CYS A 472 -0.79 -7.47 32.41
C CYS A 472 -0.42 -6.04 32.02
N LYS A 473 -0.18 -5.19 33.02
CA LYS A 473 0.35 -3.84 32.84
C LYS A 473 1.82 -3.74 33.25
N GLU A 474 2.35 -4.80 33.83
CA GLU A 474 3.71 -4.91 34.30
C GLU A 474 4.55 -5.63 33.23
N SER A 475 5.82 -5.26 33.12
CA SER A 475 6.69 -5.68 32.03
C SER A 475 8.10 -5.96 32.54
N CYS A 476 8.75 -6.95 31.93
CA CYS A 476 10.20 -7.11 32.01
C CYS A 476 10.84 -5.98 31.20
N ASN A 477 11.76 -5.24 31.81
CA ASN A 477 12.33 -4.04 31.23
C ASN A 477 13.80 -4.27 30.90
N PHE A 478 14.20 -3.90 29.69
CA PHE A 478 15.57 -4.05 29.21
C PHE A 478 16.10 -2.70 28.76
N ILE A 479 17.24 -2.27 29.30
CA ILE A 479 17.89 -1.02 28.94
C ILE A 479 18.93 -1.32 27.86
N VAL A 480 18.78 -0.70 26.69
CA VAL A 480 19.75 -0.75 25.59
C VAL A 480 20.57 0.53 25.57
N THR A 481 21.88 0.36 25.57
CA THR A 481 22.84 1.46 25.54
C THR A 481 23.86 1.30 24.42
N GLY A 482 24.43 2.43 23.95
CA GLY A 482 25.64 2.48 23.14
C GLY A 482 26.68 3.31 23.90
N ASP A 483 27.86 2.72 24.15
CA ASP A 483 28.91 3.32 24.98
C ASP A 483 28.40 3.80 26.36
N GLY A 484 27.50 3.03 26.97
CA GLY A 484 26.90 3.32 28.26
C GLY A 484 25.81 4.40 28.27
N GLN A 485 25.47 5.01 27.12
CA GLN A 485 24.37 5.97 27.01
C GLN A 485 23.11 5.32 26.42
N PRO A 486 21.90 5.64 26.93
CA PRO A 486 20.66 5.09 26.38
C PRO A 486 20.44 5.43 24.91
N LEU A 487 20.03 4.44 24.10
CA LEU A 487 19.72 4.65 22.69
C LEU A 487 18.33 5.26 22.48
N SER A 488 18.16 5.97 21.35
CA SER A 488 16.84 6.44 20.93
C SER A 488 15.93 5.29 20.47
N LYS A 489 14.62 5.51 20.51
CA LYS A 489 13.62 4.54 20.01
C LYS A 489 13.92 4.07 18.58
N SER A 490 14.21 5.01 17.68
CA SER A 490 14.51 4.69 16.28
C SER A 490 15.79 3.88 16.10
N GLU A 491 16.78 4.03 16.98
CA GLU A 491 17.98 3.20 16.94
C GLU A 491 17.67 1.77 17.38
N ILE A 492 16.90 1.59 18.45
CA ILE A 492 16.53 0.26 18.95
C ILE A 492 15.66 -0.50 17.93
N GLU A 493 14.72 0.19 17.28
CA GLU A 493 13.89 -0.41 16.22
C GLU A 493 14.72 -0.99 15.07
N THR A 494 15.91 -0.44 14.81
CA THR A 494 16.82 -0.98 13.79
C THR A 494 17.67 -2.16 14.28
N LEU A 495 17.62 -2.51 15.56
CA LEU A 495 18.39 -3.59 16.18
C LEU A 495 17.55 -4.83 16.51
N ILE A 496 16.25 -4.66 16.82
CA ILE A 496 15.34 -5.76 17.22
C ILE A 496 14.59 -6.35 16.02
N ASP A 497 14.45 -7.67 15.96
CA ASP A 497 13.63 -8.45 15.02
C ASP A 497 12.46 -9.13 15.74
N ASP A 498 11.52 -9.71 14.98
CA ASP A 498 10.44 -10.54 15.55
C ASP A 498 10.99 -11.69 16.43
N ASP A 499 12.14 -12.26 16.05
CA ASP A 499 12.81 -13.34 16.78
C ASP A 499 13.71 -12.87 17.93
N SER A 500 13.86 -11.55 18.13
CA SER A 500 14.74 -10.99 19.16
C SER A 500 14.23 -11.21 20.58
N ILE A 501 12.93 -11.44 20.75
CA ILE A 501 12.31 -11.60 22.08
C ILE A 501 11.78 -13.02 22.18
N ARG A 502 12.17 -13.74 23.24
CA ARG A 502 11.72 -15.10 23.50
C ARG A 502 11.31 -15.28 24.95
N ILE A 503 10.25 -16.04 25.17
CA ILE A 503 9.76 -16.42 26.49
C ILE A 503 9.80 -17.93 26.62
N THR A 504 10.66 -18.43 27.51
CA THR A 504 10.89 -19.86 27.75
C THR A 504 10.53 -20.27 29.18
N HIS A 505 10.19 -21.54 29.37
CA HIS A 505 9.96 -22.15 30.69
C HIS A 505 10.70 -23.48 30.76
N GLY A 506 11.61 -23.62 31.72
CA GLY A 506 12.45 -24.83 31.82
C GLY A 506 13.31 -25.10 30.58
N GLY A 507 13.61 -24.06 29.79
CA GLY A 507 14.36 -24.15 28.54
C GLY A 507 13.52 -24.45 27.29
N GLU A 508 12.21 -24.64 27.40
CA GLU A 508 11.31 -24.88 26.26
C GLU A 508 10.49 -23.62 25.90
N GLU A 509 10.19 -23.45 24.61
CA GLU A 509 9.31 -22.38 24.14
C GLU A 509 7.89 -22.57 24.67
N THR A 510 7.27 -21.46 25.07
CA THR A 510 5.97 -21.48 25.76
C THR A 510 4.85 -20.94 24.88
N GLY A 511 3.61 -21.31 25.21
CA GLY A 511 2.42 -20.71 24.58
C GLY A 511 2.06 -19.31 25.09
N ILE A 512 2.94 -18.68 25.88
CA ILE A 512 2.76 -17.29 26.34
C ILE A 512 3.24 -16.36 25.24
N ALA A 513 2.33 -15.52 24.75
CA ALA A 513 2.66 -14.48 23.79
C ALA A 513 3.21 -13.25 24.53
N TYR A 514 3.71 -12.27 23.80
CA TYR A 514 4.14 -10.99 24.38
C TYR A 514 3.73 -9.83 23.49
N ASP A 515 3.49 -8.69 24.15
CA ASP A 515 3.51 -7.38 23.52
C ASP A 515 4.82 -6.69 23.94
N TYR A 516 5.42 -5.90 23.05
CA TYR A 516 6.56 -5.08 23.43
C TYR A 516 6.40 -3.63 23.01
N SER A 517 7.05 -2.74 23.74
CA SER A 517 7.13 -1.32 23.40
C SER A 517 8.51 -0.75 23.72
N ILE A 518 8.94 0.23 22.93
CA ILE A 518 10.23 0.89 23.11
C ILE A 518 9.98 2.31 23.63
N GLY A 519 10.47 2.57 24.85
CA GLY A 519 10.40 3.87 25.51
C GLY A 519 11.45 4.87 25.00
N LYS A 520 11.26 6.15 25.34
CA LYS A 520 12.18 7.24 24.92
C LYS A 520 13.60 7.16 25.53
N ASN A 521 13.78 6.37 26.60
CA ASN A 521 15.03 6.29 27.37
C ASN A 521 15.80 4.99 27.08
N GLY A 522 15.67 4.44 25.88
CA GLY A 522 16.34 3.19 25.50
C GLY A 522 15.79 1.92 26.15
N VAL A 523 14.60 1.98 26.75
CA VAL A 523 13.99 0.85 27.48
C VAL A 523 13.05 0.07 26.58
N ILE A 524 13.32 -1.22 26.39
CA ILE A 524 12.40 -2.19 25.81
C ILE A 524 11.56 -2.76 26.94
N LYS A 525 10.24 -2.61 26.85
CA LYS A 525 9.28 -3.20 27.79
C LYS A 525 8.64 -4.42 27.14
N VAL A 526 8.84 -5.59 27.72
CA VAL A 526 8.22 -6.85 27.27
C VAL A 526 7.11 -7.21 28.25
N THR A 527 5.88 -7.24 27.75
CA THR A 527 4.67 -7.50 28.55
C THR A 527 4.12 -8.88 28.17
N PRO A 528 4.15 -9.87 29.09
CA PRO A 528 3.56 -11.18 28.84
C PRO A 528 2.05 -11.06 28.60
N THR A 529 1.53 -11.78 27.61
CA THR A 529 0.10 -11.82 27.26
C THR A 529 -0.35 -13.21 26.84
N THR A 530 -1.67 -13.43 26.77
CA THR A 530 -2.27 -14.70 26.35
C THR A 530 -3.46 -14.48 25.43
N SER A 531 -3.62 -15.35 24.42
CA SER A 531 -4.77 -15.29 23.51
C SER A 531 -6.09 -15.56 24.25
N TRP A 532 -7.19 -15.02 23.72
CA TRP A 532 -8.53 -15.18 24.33
C TRP A 532 -8.97 -16.66 24.41
N LEU A 533 -8.58 -17.48 23.42
CA LEU A 533 -8.87 -18.92 23.37
C LEU A 533 -8.12 -19.67 24.47
N ASN A 534 -6.83 -19.37 24.66
CA ASN A 534 -6.04 -19.93 25.74
C ASN A 534 -6.62 -19.47 27.10
N HIS A 535 -7.04 -18.21 27.23
CA HIS A 535 -7.59 -17.70 28.49
C HIS A 535 -8.98 -18.28 28.86
N ALA A 536 -9.85 -18.59 27.89
CA ALA A 536 -11.28 -18.86 28.14
C ALA A 536 -11.64 -20.33 28.41
N VAL A 537 -10.92 -21.30 27.81
CA VAL A 537 -11.38 -22.70 27.81
C VAL A 537 -10.36 -23.68 28.41
N LEU A 538 -9.04 -23.43 28.29
CA LEU A 538 -8.01 -24.42 28.66
C LEU A 538 -6.78 -23.87 29.42
N GLY A 539 -6.56 -22.54 29.45
CA GLY A 539 -5.31 -21.93 29.95
C GLY A 539 -5.01 -22.16 31.43
N THR A 540 -6.02 -22.52 32.23
CA THR A 540 -5.85 -23.00 33.62
C THR A 540 -5.01 -24.28 33.73
N PHE A 541 -4.92 -25.07 32.66
CA PHE A 541 -4.27 -26.39 32.66
C PHE A 541 -3.07 -26.48 31.72
N THR A 542 -2.87 -25.52 30.81
CA THR A 542 -1.83 -25.60 29.77
C THR A 542 -0.64 -24.67 30.00
N ILE A 543 -0.73 -23.70 30.90
CA ILE A 543 0.39 -22.79 31.23
C ILE A 543 1.12 -23.34 32.47
N PRO A 544 2.37 -23.80 32.34
CA PRO A 544 3.17 -24.28 33.47
C PRO A 544 3.33 -23.25 34.59
N ARG A 545 3.56 -23.72 35.81
CA ARG A 545 3.84 -22.85 36.96
C ARG A 545 5.34 -22.67 37.14
N GLY A 546 5.71 -21.56 37.77
CA GLY A 546 7.09 -21.26 38.13
C GLY A 546 7.68 -20.17 37.28
N GLN A 547 9.01 -20.20 37.17
CA GLN A 547 9.78 -19.15 36.53
C GLN A 547 9.70 -19.23 35.01
N TYR A 548 9.49 -18.08 34.39
CA TYR A 548 9.61 -17.89 32.96
C TYR A 548 10.76 -16.95 32.69
N ASP A 549 11.60 -17.31 31.74
CA ASP A 549 12.76 -16.52 31.33
C ASP A 549 12.41 -15.74 30.07
N VAL A 550 12.61 -14.42 30.13
CA VAL A 550 12.42 -13.49 29.02
C VAL A 550 13.78 -13.10 28.51
N LYS A 551 14.11 -13.55 27.29
CA LYS A 551 15.36 -13.21 26.63
C LYS A 551 15.14 -12.16 25.56
N VAL A 552 15.92 -11.09 25.61
CA VAL A 552 15.99 -10.08 24.53
C VAL A 552 17.37 -10.10 23.91
N SER A 553 17.44 -10.33 22.61
CA SER A 553 18.68 -10.45 21.83
C SER A 553 18.76 -9.37 20.76
N LEU A 554 19.79 -8.52 20.82
CA LEU A 554 20.06 -7.52 19.78
C LEU A 554 20.82 -8.11 18.59
N ASN A 555 21.59 -9.18 18.83
CA ASN A 555 22.25 -9.99 17.81
C ASN A 555 22.62 -11.36 18.40
N LYS A 556 23.33 -12.22 17.64
CA LYS A 556 23.74 -13.57 18.10
C LYS A 556 24.63 -13.59 19.36
N LYS A 557 25.26 -12.48 19.72
CA LYS A 557 26.23 -12.40 20.83
C LYS A 557 25.76 -11.55 22.00
N LEU A 558 24.81 -10.65 21.78
CA LEU A 558 24.38 -9.66 22.76
C LEU A 558 22.92 -9.90 23.13
N SER A 559 22.71 -10.45 24.33
CA SER A 559 21.39 -10.71 24.87
C SER A 559 21.36 -10.48 26.38
N ALA A 560 20.22 -10.04 26.88
CA ALA A 560 19.92 -10.00 28.31
C ALA A 560 18.74 -10.93 28.61
N GLU A 561 18.74 -11.47 29.81
CA GLU A 561 17.68 -12.33 30.32
C GLU A 561 17.13 -11.69 31.60
N ASP A 562 15.82 -11.62 31.68
CA ASP A 562 15.05 -11.25 32.86
C ASP A 562 14.05 -12.38 33.14
N HIS A 563 13.39 -12.38 34.29
CA HIS A 563 12.48 -13.45 34.66
C HIS A 563 11.20 -12.92 35.30
N PHE A 564 10.12 -13.70 35.16
CA PHE A 564 8.89 -13.48 35.89
C PHE A 564 8.34 -14.79 36.45
N GLN A 565 7.63 -14.69 37.57
CA GLN A 565 7.02 -15.84 38.24
C GLN A 565 5.52 -15.91 37.96
N VAL A 566 5.04 -17.08 37.53
CA VAL A 566 3.60 -17.33 37.38
C VAL A 566 3.06 -18.09 38.58
N ASN A 567 2.24 -17.40 39.38
CA ASN A 567 1.65 -17.87 40.62
C ASN A 567 0.16 -18.27 40.47
N PHE A 568 -0.35 -18.99 41.48
CA PHE A 568 -1.71 -19.52 41.52
C PHE A 568 -2.82 -18.47 41.32
N TYR A 569 -3.97 -18.94 40.84
CA TYR A 569 -5.25 -18.25 40.97
C TYR A 569 -5.59 -18.02 42.45
N SER A 570 -6.29 -16.93 42.75
CA SER A 570 -6.99 -16.84 44.02
C SER A 570 -8.05 -17.95 44.10
N SER A 571 -8.30 -18.51 45.28
CA SER A 571 -9.30 -19.57 45.50
C SER A 571 -10.69 -19.22 44.96
N ARG A 572 -11.02 -17.93 44.90
CA ARG A 572 -12.23 -17.37 44.31
C ARG A 572 -12.31 -17.51 42.78
N GLU A 573 -11.19 -17.37 42.08
CA GLU A 573 -11.12 -17.49 40.61
C GLU A 573 -11.17 -18.95 40.14
N ILE A 574 -10.57 -19.87 40.92
CA ILE A 574 -10.69 -21.32 40.70
C ILE A 574 -12.16 -21.72 40.76
N LEU A 575 -12.87 -21.26 41.79
CA LEU A 575 -14.30 -21.56 41.98
C LEU A 575 -15.14 -21.04 40.81
N TRP A 576 -14.93 -19.80 40.36
CA TRP A 576 -15.64 -19.22 39.21
C TRP A 576 -15.37 -19.97 37.90
N ARG A 577 -14.13 -20.42 37.66
CA ARG A 577 -13.79 -21.16 36.45
C ARG A 577 -14.33 -22.60 36.47
N ILE A 578 -14.40 -23.24 37.64
CA ILE A 578 -15.10 -24.52 37.80
C ILE A 578 -16.60 -24.34 37.49
N ILE A 579 -17.22 -23.26 37.97
CA ILE A 579 -18.62 -22.94 37.66
C ILE A 579 -18.81 -22.74 36.15
N LEU A 580 -17.91 -22.01 35.48
CA LEU A 580 -17.96 -21.81 34.02
C LEU A 580 -17.76 -23.11 33.23
N LEU A 581 -16.83 -23.98 33.66
CA LEU A 581 -16.64 -25.30 33.04
C LEU A 581 -17.92 -26.15 33.17
N ILE A 582 -18.54 -26.15 34.34
CA ILE A 582 -19.81 -26.85 34.57
C ILE A 582 -20.92 -26.26 33.67
N LEU A 583 -21.03 -24.94 33.58
CA LEU A 583 -21.99 -24.26 32.70
C LEU A 583 -21.73 -24.58 31.22
N PHE A 584 -20.47 -24.64 30.80
CA PHE A 584 -20.09 -25.02 29.44
C PHE A 584 -20.48 -26.47 29.14
N LEU A 585 -20.20 -27.41 30.04
CA LEU A 585 -20.62 -28.81 29.91
C LEU A 585 -22.14 -28.95 29.86
N ILE A 586 -22.87 -28.14 30.65
CA ILE A 586 -24.33 -28.06 30.60
C ILE A 586 -24.82 -27.50 29.25
N ALA A 587 -24.20 -26.43 28.74
CA ALA A 587 -24.54 -25.83 27.46
C ALA A 587 -24.26 -26.80 26.29
N LEU A 588 -23.13 -27.51 26.33
CA LEU A 588 -22.75 -28.54 25.36
C LEU A 588 -23.77 -29.69 25.36
N ARG A 589 -24.24 -30.10 26.55
CA ARG A 589 -25.35 -31.05 26.69
C ARG A 589 -26.66 -30.51 26.09
N LEU A 590 -26.99 -29.24 26.35
CA LEU A 590 -28.23 -28.60 25.88
C LEU A 590 -28.25 -28.25 24.39
N THR A 591 -27.09 -28.21 23.71
CA THR A 591 -27.01 -27.82 22.29
C THR A 591 -26.60 -28.97 21.38
N VAL A 592 -25.65 -29.81 21.81
CA VAL A 592 -25.17 -30.94 21.01
C VAL A 592 -26.01 -32.19 21.32
N PHE A 593 -26.18 -32.52 22.60
CA PHE A 593 -26.83 -33.78 22.98
C PHE A 593 -28.35 -33.74 22.81
N THR A 594 -29.04 -32.66 23.14
CA THR A 594 -30.51 -32.55 22.95
C THR A 594 -30.92 -32.49 21.47
N LYS A 595 -30.09 -31.90 20.60
CA LYS A 595 -30.40 -31.67 19.19
C LYS A 595 -30.10 -32.90 18.32
N HIS A 596 -29.12 -33.72 18.70
CA HIS A 596 -28.77 -34.97 17.99
C HIS A 596 -29.29 -36.26 18.65
N PHE A 597 -29.79 -36.19 19.90
CA PHE A 597 -30.35 -37.34 20.62
C PHE A 597 -31.69 -36.96 21.29
N PRO A 598 -32.84 -37.11 20.61
CA PRO A 598 -34.14 -36.85 21.22
C PRO A 598 -34.38 -37.79 22.40
N SER A 599 -34.82 -37.22 23.53
CA SER A 599 -35.14 -37.97 24.75
C SER A 599 -36.35 -38.89 24.50
N GLY A 600 -36.12 -40.21 24.49
CA GLY A 600 -37.20 -41.20 24.40
C GLY A 600 -37.98 -41.30 25.72
N LYS A 601 -39.32 -41.29 25.64
CA LYS A 601 -40.18 -41.63 26.79
C LYS A 601 -40.18 -43.14 27.01
N LEU A 602 -39.69 -43.59 28.16
CA LEU A 602 -39.86 -44.96 28.63
C LEU A 602 -41.31 -45.16 29.07
N GLU A 603 -42.02 -46.09 28.42
CA GLU A 603 -43.34 -46.55 28.82
C GLU A 603 -43.24 -47.97 29.39
N ARG A 604 -43.72 -48.18 30.62
CA ARG A 604 -43.76 -49.50 31.27
C ARG A 604 -45.04 -50.24 30.89
N TYR A 605 -44.89 -51.45 30.37
CA TYR A 605 -45.99 -52.37 30.06
C TYR A 605 -45.84 -53.62 30.93
N GLU A 606 -46.92 -54.00 31.63
CA GLU A 606 -46.99 -55.27 32.34
C GLU A 606 -47.74 -56.30 31.50
N TYR A 607 -47.15 -57.49 31.37
CA TYR A 607 -47.75 -58.63 30.72
C TYR A 607 -48.06 -59.69 31.77
N ARG A 608 -49.31 -60.17 31.80
CA ARG A 608 -49.70 -61.35 32.59
C ARG A 608 -49.88 -62.52 31.63
N ILE A 609 -49.26 -63.64 31.97
CA ILE A 609 -49.41 -64.91 31.24
C ILE A 609 -50.56 -65.66 31.92
N ASP A 610 -51.56 -66.08 31.15
CA ASP A 610 -52.63 -66.91 31.68
C ASP A 610 -52.18 -68.36 31.91
N SER A 611 -52.99 -69.16 32.58
CA SER A 611 -52.66 -70.55 32.93
C SER A 611 -52.47 -71.49 31.72
N SER A 612 -52.75 -71.02 30.49
CA SER A 612 -52.46 -71.76 29.26
C SER A 612 -51.12 -71.38 28.61
N GLY A 613 -50.36 -70.47 29.24
CA GLY A 613 -49.06 -70.02 28.76
C GLY A 613 -49.12 -68.94 27.68
N LYS A 614 -50.29 -68.35 27.39
CA LYS A 614 -50.43 -67.25 26.44
C LYS A 614 -50.38 -65.88 27.16
N PRO A 615 -49.58 -64.92 26.69
CA PRO A 615 -49.55 -63.57 27.26
C PRO A 615 -50.81 -62.80 26.88
N ASN A 616 -51.50 -62.23 27.87
CA ASN A 616 -52.61 -61.31 27.63
C ASN A 616 -52.13 -59.92 27.20
N ILE A 617 -53.03 -59.14 26.58
CA ILE A 617 -52.80 -57.78 26.07
C ILE A 617 -52.16 -56.91 27.16
N PRO A 618 -51.04 -56.21 26.89
CA PRO A 618 -50.32 -55.48 27.93
C PRO A 618 -51.12 -54.30 28.47
N THR A 619 -51.21 -54.20 29.80
CA THR A 619 -51.78 -53.03 30.48
C THR A 619 -50.68 -52.01 30.73
N ARG A 620 -50.88 -50.77 30.27
CA ARG A 620 -49.96 -49.65 30.49
C ARG A 620 -50.05 -49.20 31.94
N VAL A 621 -48.97 -49.33 32.70
CA VAL A 621 -48.92 -48.86 34.09
C VAL A 621 -48.50 -47.39 34.09
N LYS A 622 -49.38 -46.48 34.52
CA LYS A 622 -49.05 -45.06 34.69
C LYS A 622 -48.45 -44.82 36.08
N GLY A 623 -47.15 -44.54 36.11
CA GLY A 623 -46.45 -44.04 37.30
C GLY A 623 -45.08 -43.44 36.92
N PRO A 624 -44.63 -42.33 37.54
CA PRO A 624 -43.37 -41.70 37.21
C PRO A 624 -42.19 -42.53 37.73
N ILE A 625 -41.23 -42.82 36.85
CA ILE A 625 -39.95 -43.44 37.23
C ILE A 625 -39.03 -42.32 37.72
N LYS A 626 -38.71 -42.28 39.02
CA LYS A 626 -37.69 -41.37 39.55
C LYS A 626 -36.31 -42.00 39.35
N ILE A 627 -35.53 -41.47 38.42
CA ILE A 627 -34.10 -41.77 38.28
C ILE A 627 -33.33 -40.68 39.05
N GLY A 628 -32.28 -41.06 39.79
CA GLY A 628 -31.52 -40.11 40.61
C GLY A 628 -30.72 -39.12 39.77
N TYR A 629 -30.60 -37.87 40.24
CA TYR A 629 -29.95 -36.76 39.52
C TYR A 629 -28.52 -37.06 39.02
N PHE A 630 -27.78 -37.93 39.70
CA PHE A 630 -26.41 -38.31 39.32
C PHE A 630 -26.38 -39.27 38.11
N THR A 631 -27.31 -40.23 38.04
CA THR A 631 -27.51 -41.11 36.89
C THR A 631 -28.12 -40.39 35.68
N ASP A 632 -28.86 -39.30 35.90
CA ASP A 632 -29.35 -38.45 34.81
C ASP A 632 -28.25 -37.59 34.15
N PHE A 633 -27.13 -37.34 34.83
CA PHE A 633 -26.04 -36.53 34.27
C PHE A 633 -25.04 -37.35 33.45
N PHE A 634 -24.77 -38.60 33.85
CA PHE A 634 -23.82 -39.50 33.18
C PHE A 634 -24.44 -40.77 32.56
N GLY A 635 -25.76 -40.96 32.65
CA GLY A 635 -26.43 -42.15 32.16
C GLY A 635 -26.52 -42.20 30.62
N PRO A 636 -26.39 -43.39 30.01
CA PRO A 636 -26.46 -43.52 28.56
C PRO A 636 -27.85 -43.12 28.01
N LEU A 637 -27.87 -42.24 27.02
CA LEU A 637 -29.06 -41.91 26.22
C LEU A 637 -29.48 -43.14 25.40
N TYR A 638 -30.59 -43.77 25.76
CA TYR A 638 -31.14 -44.89 24.99
C TYR A 638 -31.71 -44.41 23.64
N ARG A 639 -31.19 -44.96 22.54
CA ARG A 639 -31.74 -44.78 21.18
C ARG A 639 -33.11 -45.46 21.07
N THR A 640 -34.17 -44.69 20.78
CA THR A 640 -35.37 -45.25 20.16
C THR A 640 -35.22 -45.18 18.65
N GLY A 641 -35.03 -46.32 18.00
CA GLY A 641 -35.09 -46.44 16.54
C GLY A 641 -36.51 -46.19 16.00
N PRO A 642 -36.66 -45.83 14.71
CA PRO A 642 -37.96 -45.52 14.11
C PRO A 642 -38.86 -46.75 14.07
N ARG A 643 -40.18 -46.52 14.20
CA ARG A 643 -41.24 -47.53 14.11
C ARG A 643 -41.13 -48.34 12.80
N LYS A 644 -40.44 -49.47 12.83
CA LYS A 644 -40.67 -50.63 11.96
C LYS A 644 -40.50 -51.90 12.79
N LYS A 645 -41.50 -52.79 12.74
CA LYS A 645 -41.49 -54.11 13.37
C LYS A 645 -40.39 -54.97 12.75
N THR A 646 -39.24 -55.05 13.38
CA THR A 646 -38.24 -56.11 13.13
C THR A 646 -37.63 -56.51 14.47
N PHE A 647 -37.83 -57.76 14.86
CA PHE A 647 -37.21 -58.38 16.03
C PHE A 647 -35.70 -58.51 15.78
N ASP A 648 -34.90 -57.76 16.52
CA ASP A 648 -33.45 -57.89 16.53
C ASP A 648 -33.00 -58.81 17.69
N LYS A 649 -32.08 -59.73 17.40
CA LYS A 649 -31.79 -60.96 18.16
C LYS A 649 -30.69 -60.83 19.23
N ASP A 650 -30.11 -59.66 19.44
CA ASP A 650 -28.95 -59.48 20.33
C ASP A 650 -29.28 -58.97 21.75
N ARG A 651 -30.39 -59.42 22.33
CA ARG A 651 -30.66 -59.16 23.76
C ARG A 651 -30.13 -60.29 24.63
N LYS A 652 -28.97 -60.08 25.26
CA LYS A 652 -28.56 -60.85 26.44
C LYS A 652 -29.51 -60.50 27.60
N ILE A 653 -30.35 -61.45 27.99
CA ILE A 653 -31.16 -61.36 29.21
C ILE A 653 -30.30 -61.89 30.36
N VAL A 654 -29.92 -61.01 31.29
CA VAL A 654 -29.30 -61.42 32.56
C VAL A 654 -30.44 -61.64 33.56
N LEU A 655 -30.69 -62.89 33.93
CA LEU A 655 -31.65 -63.26 34.98
C LEU A 655 -30.94 -63.26 36.32
N THR A 656 -31.35 -62.41 37.25
CA THR A 656 -30.89 -62.47 38.65
C THR A 656 -32.05 -62.90 39.53
N ALA A 657 -31.98 -64.12 40.06
CA ALA A 657 -32.97 -64.59 41.03
C ALA A 657 -32.63 -64.03 42.42
N LYS A 658 -33.47 -63.14 42.94
CA LYS A 658 -33.55 -62.90 44.38
C LYS A 658 -34.59 -63.85 44.97
N GLY A 659 -34.16 -64.68 45.91
CA GLY A 659 -34.97 -65.75 46.46
C GLY A 659 -36.28 -65.27 47.11
N GLN A 660 -37.35 -65.97 46.75
CA GLN A 660 -38.67 -66.13 47.40
C GLN A 660 -39.88 -65.63 46.59
N ARG A 661 -40.55 -66.61 45.95
CA ARG A 661 -41.97 -66.80 45.58
C ARG A 661 -42.83 -65.62 45.09
N ARG A 662 -42.26 -64.49 44.67
CA ARG A 662 -42.87 -63.53 43.73
C ARG A 662 -41.82 -63.12 42.70
N PHE A 663 -42.12 -63.32 41.42
CA PHE A 663 -41.23 -62.93 40.32
C PHE A 663 -41.56 -61.49 39.92
N ASP A 664 -40.77 -60.54 40.40
CA ASP A 664 -40.66 -59.22 39.78
C ASP A 664 -39.47 -59.24 38.82
N LEU A 665 -39.75 -59.03 37.53
CA LEU A 665 -38.76 -59.05 36.47
C LEU A 665 -38.24 -57.62 36.26
N ASP A 666 -36.99 -57.36 36.67
CA ASP A 666 -36.31 -56.10 36.41
C ASP A 666 -35.22 -56.33 35.35
N VAL A 667 -35.40 -55.74 34.17
CA VAL A 667 -34.53 -55.98 33.00
C VAL A 667 -33.57 -54.80 32.86
N LYS A 668 -32.29 -55.02 33.18
CA LYS A 668 -31.20 -54.09 32.83
C LYS A 668 -30.52 -54.55 31.53
N THR A 669 -30.40 -53.63 30.57
CA THR A 669 -29.61 -53.79 29.34
C THR A 669 -28.38 -52.90 29.39
N GLU A 670 -27.20 -53.51 29.31
CA GLU A 670 -25.90 -52.84 29.10
C GLU A 670 -25.54 -52.84 27.60
N PHE A 671 -25.04 -51.71 27.09
CA PHE A 671 -24.52 -51.58 25.73
C PHE A 671 -22.99 -51.57 25.77
N ASN A 672 -22.37 -52.40 24.94
CA ASN A 672 -20.94 -52.39 24.67
C ASN A 672 -20.73 -51.83 23.26
N THR A 673 -20.03 -50.71 23.11
CA THR A 673 -19.71 -50.12 21.80
C THR A 673 -18.35 -50.62 21.32
N GLY A 674 -18.37 -51.73 20.59
CA GLY A 674 -17.26 -52.18 19.76
C GLY A 674 -17.84 -52.75 18.47
N ALA A 675 -17.66 -52.04 17.36
CA ALA A 675 -18.14 -52.48 16.06
C ALA A 675 -17.09 -53.39 15.42
N GLU A 676 -17.37 -54.70 15.37
CA GLU A 676 -16.80 -55.61 14.37
C GLU A 676 -17.94 -56.46 13.78
N THR A 677 -18.03 -56.47 12.46
CA THR A 677 -19.05 -57.19 11.71
C THR A 677 -18.72 -58.69 11.71
N ILE A 678 -19.46 -59.48 12.48
CA ILE A 678 -19.34 -60.94 12.48
C ILE A 678 -20.19 -61.50 11.34
N THR A 679 -19.59 -62.26 10.43
CA THR A 679 -20.30 -62.91 9.32
C THR A 679 -21.20 -64.06 9.80
N PRO A 680 -22.28 -64.40 9.09
CA PRO A 680 -23.22 -65.46 9.47
C PRO A 680 -22.58 -66.82 9.75
N ASP A 681 -21.48 -67.14 9.04
CA ASP A 681 -20.74 -68.39 9.19
C ASP A 681 -20.00 -68.49 10.54
N THR A 682 -19.57 -67.33 11.07
CA THR A 682 -18.92 -67.21 12.37
C THR A 682 -19.93 -67.28 13.52
N ALA A 683 -21.13 -66.72 13.31
CA ALA A 683 -22.25 -66.84 14.23
C ALA A 683 -22.77 -68.29 14.34
N HIS A 684 -22.82 -69.03 13.23
CA HIS A 684 -23.21 -70.45 13.22
C HIS A 684 -22.22 -71.32 14.01
N LYS A 685 -20.90 -71.13 13.81
CA LYS A 685 -19.83 -71.84 14.54
C LYS A 685 -19.83 -71.54 16.04
N LEU A 686 -20.16 -70.31 16.45
CA LEU A 686 -20.29 -69.92 17.86
C LEU A 686 -21.53 -70.54 18.52
N LEU A 687 -22.64 -70.64 17.79
CA LEU A 687 -23.87 -71.29 18.25
C LEU A 687 -23.67 -72.80 18.43
N GLU A 688 -22.98 -73.46 17.48
CA GLU A 688 -22.61 -74.87 17.59
C GLU A 688 -21.72 -75.13 18.82
N ARG A 689 -20.74 -74.26 19.06
CA ARG A 689 -19.83 -74.35 20.23
C ARG A 689 -20.57 -74.17 21.55
N TYR A 690 -21.53 -73.24 21.61
CA TYR A 690 -22.35 -73.01 22.79
C TYR A 690 -23.29 -74.19 23.09
N MET A 691 -23.91 -74.77 22.06
CA MET A 691 -24.78 -75.94 22.21
C MET A 691 -23.99 -77.19 22.63
N ARG A 692 -22.76 -77.38 22.12
CA ARG A 692 -21.84 -78.44 22.57
C ARG A 692 -21.41 -78.26 24.04
N LEU A 693 -21.12 -77.02 24.47
CA LEU A 693 -20.76 -76.71 25.87
C LEU A 693 -21.94 -76.88 26.85
N LYS A 694 -23.18 -76.66 26.39
CA LYS A 694 -24.39 -76.85 27.20
C LYS A 694 -24.77 -78.34 27.31
N ALA A 695 -24.54 -79.12 26.26
CA ALA A 695 -24.67 -80.59 26.30
C ALA A 695 -23.59 -81.24 27.20
N MET A 696 -22.36 -80.71 27.20
CA MET A 696 -21.28 -81.16 28.09
C MET A 696 -21.50 -80.82 29.58
N LYS A 697 -22.32 -79.81 29.91
CA LYS A 697 -22.67 -79.43 31.28
C LYS A 697 -23.88 -80.19 31.87
N ALA A 698 -24.55 -81.03 31.08
CA ALA A 698 -25.72 -81.81 31.50
C ALA A 698 -25.39 -83.29 31.81
N ALA A 699 -24.12 -83.70 31.78
CA ALA A 699 -23.67 -85.04 32.19
C ALA A 699 -22.64 -84.92 33.33
N PRO A 700 -23.00 -85.29 34.57
CA PRO A 700 -22.05 -85.29 35.68
C PRO A 700 -21.22 -86.57 35.64
N GLY A 701 -19.93 -86.44 35.29
CA GLY A 701 -18.92 -87.48 35.52
C GLY A 701 -18.08 -87.82 34.29
N LEU A 702 -16.83 -87.32 34.25
CA LEU A 702 -15.61 -88.00 33.79
C LEU A 702 -14.43 -86.98 33.70
N LEU A 703 -13.43 -87.19 34.57
CA LEU A 703 -11.97 -87.01 34.38
C LEU A 703 -11.28 -85.61 34.34
N SER A 704 -10.73 -85.21 35.50
CA SER A 704 -9.29 -85.05 35.86
C SER A 704 -8.20 -84.52 34.87
N LYS A 705 -7.46 -83.49 35.36
CA LYS A 705 -6.01 -83.10 35.25
C LYS A 705 -5.32 -82.85 33.88
N LYS A 706 -4.82 -81.61 33.65
CA LYS A 706 -3.37 -81.23 33.55
C LYS A 706 -3.14 -79.81 32.95
N ASP A 707 -2.44 -78.97 33.72
CA ASP A 707 -1.40 -77.94 33.47
C ASP A 707 -1.32 -76.96 32.24
N PRO A 708 -0.59 -75.82 32.39
CA PRO A 708 -0.77 -74.55 31.66
C PRO A 708 0.37 -74.22 30.66
N THR A 709 0.20 -73.18 29.80
CA THR A 709 1.35 -72.53 29.12
C THR A 709 1.12 -71.06 28.75
N VAL A 710 2.16 -70.26 28.97
CA VAL A 710 2.34 -68.80 28.75
C VAL A 710 2.92 -68.54 27.35
N VAL A 711 2.57 -67.41 26.69
CA VAL A 711 3.33 -66.87 25.53
C VAL A 711 3.46 -65.33 25.60
N LYS A 712 4.68 -64.82 25.36
CA LYS A 712 5.08 -63.40 25.21
C LYS A 712 5.01 -62.96 23.73
N MET A 713 4.77 -61.66 23.45
CA MET A 713 4.85 -61.05 22.10
C MET A 713 6.07 -60.13 21.92
N LYS A 714 6.64 -60.14 20.70
CA LYS A 714 7.76 -59.30 20.21
C LYS A 714 7.30 -58.47 19.00
N LYS A 715 7.92 -57.31 18.77
CA LYS A 715 7.51 -56.24 17.85
C LYS A 715 8.46 -56.15 16.66
N ASP A 716 7.94 -56.18 15.43
CA ASP A 716 8.71 -55.85 14.20
C ASP A 716 7.91 -54.87 13.31
N LYS A 717 8.63 -53.92 12.69
CA LYS A 717 8.13 -52.80 11.86
C LYS A 717 8.52 -53.03 10.40
N GLU A 718 7.60 -52.81 9.46
CA GLU A 718 7.92 -52.52 8.06
C GLU A 718 7.00 -51.43 7.49
N THR A 719 7.53 -50.66 6.53
CA THR A 719 6.98 -49.40 5.99
C THR A 719 6.75 -49.58 4.49
N PHE A 720 5.62 -49.10 3.96
CA PHE A 720 5.39 -48.96 2.52
C PHE A 720 4.88 -47.55 2.19
N VAL A 721 5.36 -47.00 1.08
CA VAL A 721 5.04 -45.67 0.53
C VAL A 721 4.22 -45.86 -0.75
N ASP A 722 3.08 -45.18 -0.88
CA ASP A 722 2.31 -45.09 -2.12
C ASP A 722 2.45 -43.67 -2.70
N GLN A 723 2.84 -43.59 -3.97
CA GLN A 723 3.05 -42.37 -4.75
C GLN A 723 1.85 -42.11 -5.67
N SER A 724 0.71 -41.76 -5.10
CA SER A 724 -0.30 -40.97 -5.81
C SER A 724 -1.23 -40.31 -4.78
N ILE A 725 -1.32 -38.98 -4.83
CA ILE A 725 -2.09 -38.09 -3.94
C ILE A 725 -1.37 -37.77 -2.60
N GLY A 726 -0.70 -36.61 -2.58
CA GLY A 726 0.21 -36.16 -1.51
C GLY A 726 -0.46 -35.72 -0.19
N THR A 727 -0.87 -36.68 0.64
CA THR A 727 -1.04 -36.48 2.09
C THR A 727 -0.56 -37.71 2.87
N THR A 728 0.50 -37.54 3.67
CA THR A 728 1.07 -38.58 4.53
C THR A 728 0.22 -38.77 5.79
N LYS A 729 -0.39 -39.95 5.99
CA LYS A 729 -0.99 -40.36 7.26
C LYS A 729 -0.29 -41.62 7.78
N LEU A 730 0.35 -41.50 8.95
CA LEU A 730 0.81 -42.63 9.75
C LEU A 730 -0.40 -43.36 10.33
N VAL A 731 -0.59 -44.63 9.98
CA VAL A 731 -1.56 -45.52 10.63
C VAL A 731 -0.78 -46.57 11.41
N GLU A 732 -0.81 -46.49 12.75
CA GLU A 732 -0.32 -47.55 13.63
C GLU A 732 -1.41 -48.61 13.81
N ASN A 733 -1.16 -49.84 13.34
CA ASN A 733 -2.01 -51.00 13.61
C ASN A 733 -1.33 -51.91 14.65
N TYR A 734 -1.99 -52.14 15.78
CA TYR A 734 -1.62 -53.19 16.73
C TYR A 734 -2.33 -54.49 16.35
N LYS A 735 -1.57 -55.53 15.96
CA LYS A 735 -2.05 -56.91 15.92
C LYS A 735 -1.75 -57.57 17.28
N PHE A 736 -2.76 -58.16 17.91
CA PHE A 736 -2.57 -59.14 18.98
C PHE A 736 -2.60 -60.55 18.39
N LYS A 737 -1.62 -61.39 18.77
CA LYS A 737 -1.66 -62.85 18.58
C LYS A 737 -1.36 -63.55 19.90
#